data_AF-A0A2A2J7S1-F1
#
_entry.id   AF-A0A2A2J7S1-F1
#
_cell.length_a   1.000
_cell.length_b   1.000
_cell.length_c   1.000
_cell.angle_alpha   90.00
_cell.angle_beta   90.00
_cell.angle_gamma   90.00
#
_symmetry.space_group_name_H-M   'P 1'
#
loop_
_entity.id
_entity.type
_entity.pdbx_description
1 polymer ?
#
loop_
_entity_poly.entity_id
_entity_poly.type
_entity_poly.pdbx_seq_one_letter_code
_entity_poly.pdbx_strand_id
1 'polypeptide(L)'
;MSGVVSAQSTTSSSSSHQHSQPKQPNQLSSVCIRTPFALAYVDELLSDYSFHPLKSQQFVFQRLLSLCGSATPVSVHIAQHTVRTLLAAVNLIELPPLPAGRKLISEQSAIQINSLIIQEATDEKPGRSKLELDGAKVLFDLLVEEISERIQSESIVTTIETLYYKVLNFVLPVHQIIVLCRVASDKFKSLVSELLDEQLGVLFTSYSQKQNKCSLRPEFVICAVSKYLELETTHIDPIVAINFLKQVATESTQLLYQPLIFRLLSKKTGTKYNQKEKLRSQIDEIFNKQLLSAEVEVLKPIIMETHREALRTLLQEIGPIIASNPNSLLAAFNRANIDRARVFSPPSVAAAVIWLIEQAQRGFQRHASFERAGPGIGELSPADQSWSGKAFAEAVMHINPTLSWVNVIVYLDDPAFRVENRSGFKLFVDVFLSVYKARNFPVELLYKEWANQDAQLTLLQNVIEHSDLFCLIDYPHRSVVQPSHSLKNVPDEKDSNIANWCCLDLTETLLSIADRGSHIQAVARILQPALPQCPDILLLAIFQIHTSLPHQSLRERIITALLPNFICQHPNAIAVLNVGWNSDVLPRKKIHDMILEAFVTIYVKASDDQQKLAKILDVAHDLKPQGLSELLGIGKELPFIIDLACLASKRDYLKLEKWLEDKYKDYKDSLIENILTQIKRRAPPSIIPSAQGIGATLTPDTVKILLKFVHAHIIHVPNHPLHKPFTEITNQMLSLQQQQQQQQVNLVRFILFKV
;
A
#
# COMPACT_ATOMS: atom_id res chain seq x y z
N MET A 1 -32.89 -9.99 79.91
CA MET A 1 -33.80 -10.95 79.26
C MET A 1 -32.97 -11.73 78.25
N SER A 2 -32.14 -12.66 78.74
CA SER A 2 -32.46 -14.09 79.01
C SER A 2 -32.46 -14.89 77.71
N GLY A 3 -31.64 -15.91 77.49
CA GLY A 3 -30.70 -16.67 78.30
C GLY A 3 -29.95 -17.62 77.34
N VAL A 4 -28.69 -17.99 77.61
CA VAL A 4 -28.29 -19.19 78.40
C VAL A 4 -27.68 -20.21 77.42
N VAL A 5 -26.33 -20.33 77.41
CA VAL A 5 -25.51 -21.49 77.92
C VAL A 5 -25.39 -22.59 76.84
N SER A 6 -24.29 -23.25 76.52
CA SER A 6 -22.87 -23.39 76.96
C SER A 6 -22.18 -24.19 75.84
N ALA A 7 -20.87 -24.02 75.57
CA ALA A 7 -19.78 -24.94 75.98
C ALA A 7 -20.09 -26.45 75.81
N GLN A 8 -19.23 -27.35 75.31
CA GLN A 8 -17.77 -27.41 75.27
C GLN A 8 -17.31 -28.69 74.49
N SER A 9 -16.06 -28.67 74.01
CA SER A 9 -15.09 -29.78 73.84
C SER A 9 -15.33 -30.99 72.92
N THR A 10 -14.48 -31.14 71.88
CA THR A 10 -13.51 -32.27 71.56
C THR A 10 -13.04 -32.13 70.08
N THR A 11 -11.78 -31.83 69.75
CA THR A 11 -10.58 -32.68 69.44
C THR A 11 -10.69 -33.75 68.33
N SER A 12 -9.74 -33.68 67.35
CA SER A 12 -9.20 -34.71 66.39
C SER A 12 -10.16 -35.34 65.35
N SER A 13 -9.85 -35.66 64.08
CA SER A 13 -8.63 -35.82 63.24
C SER A 13 -9.03 -36.09 61.77
N SER A 14 -8.19 -35.74 60.77
CA SER A 14 -7.96 -36.37 59.43
C SER A 14 -9.15 -36.77 58.52
N SER A 15 -9.21 -36.66 57.19
CA SER A 15 -8.23 -36.43 56.11
C SER A 15 -8.98 -36.28 54.77
N SER A 16 -8.63 -35.22 54.02
CA SER A 16 -8.56 -35.05 52.54
C SER A 16 -9.74 -35.46 51.64
N HIS A 17 -10.27 -34.64 50.72
CA HIS A 17 -9.97 -33.24 50.33
C HIS A 17 -11.15 -32.69 49.48
N GLN A 18 -11.66 -31.54 49.92
CA GLN A 18 -12.01 -30.29 49.18
C GLN A 18 -12.99 -30.26 47.97
N HIS A 19 -14.20 -29.72 48.25
CA HIS A 19 -14.77 -28.41 47.80
C HIS A 19 -13.97 -27.56 46.77
N SER A 20 -14.53 -26.71 45.89
CA SER A 20 -15.89 -26.24 45.53
C SER A 20 -15.72 -25.18 44.41
N GLN A 21 -16.74 -25.04 43.53
CA GLN A 21 -16.93 -24.02 42.45
C GLN A 21 -16.86 -22.54 42.97
N PRO A 22 -16.93 -21.41 42.18
CA PRO A 22 -17.54 -21.21 40.83
C PRO A 22 -17.03 -20.08 39.86
N LYS A 23 -17.53 -20.17 38.60
CA LYS A 23 -17.87 -19.15 37.54
C LYS A 23 -16.79 -18.29 36.80
N GLN A 24 -16.60 -18.72 35.53
CA GLN A 24 -16.19 -18.07 34.24
C GLN A 24 -14.78 -17.45 34.13
N PRO A 25 -14.11 -17.43 32.95
CA PRO A 25 -14.44 -17.91 31.58
C PRO A 25 -13.33 -18.85 31.01
N ASN A 26 -13.37 -19.21 29.71
CA ASN A 26 -12.26 -19.72 28.84
C ASN A 26 -12.36 -21.14 28.25
N GLN A 27 -12.02 -21.19 26.96
CA GLN A 27 -11.27 -22.25 26.28
C GLN A 27 -11.82 -23.69 26.39
N LEU A 28 -12.56 -24.11 25.36
CA LEU A 28 -12.45 -25.51 24.90
C LEU A 28 -11.35 -25.56 23.84
N SER A 29 -10.12 -25.47 24.35
CA SER A 29 -8.90 -25.89 23.69
C SER A 29 -8.94 -27.40 23.42
N SER A 30 -8.51 -27.79 22.22
CA SER A 30 -7.82 -29.06 21.93
C SER A 30 -8.16 -30.26 22.83
N VAL A 31 -9.30 -30.91 22.60
CA VAL A 31 -9.45 -32.29 23.05
C VAL A 31 -8.54 -33.13 22.17
N CYS A 32 -7.37 -33.49 22.70
CA CYS A 32 -6.57 -34.61 22.19
C CYS A 32 -7.41 -35.88 22.32
N ILE A 33 -8.21 -36.18 21.29
CA ILE A 33 -8.92 -37.45 21.20
C ILE A 33 -7.84 -38.50 20.97
N ARG A 34 -7.59 -39.35 21.98
CA ARG A 34 -6.77 -40.56 21.80
C ARG A 34 -7.41 -41.36 20.66
N THR A 35 -6.64 -41.66 19.62
CA THR A 35 -7.02 -42.40 18.39
C THR A 35 -8.08 -43.51 18.57
N PRO A 36 -8.04 -44.39 19.59
CA PRO A 36 -9.07 -45.43 19.77
C PRO A 36 -10.48 -44.91 20.09
N PHE A 37 -10.63 -43.77 20.78
CA PHE A 37 -11.95 -43.21 21.11
C PHE A 37 -12.61 -42.52 19.90
N ALA A 38 -11.82 -41.97 18.99
CA ALA A 38 -12.33 -41.39 17.75
C ALA A 38 -12.84 -42.45 16.78
N LEU A 39 -12.11 -43.57 16.66
CA LEU A 39 -12.50 -44.68 15.79
C LEU A 39 -13.78 -45.37 16.29
N ALA A 40 -13.89 -45.58 17.61
CA ALA A 40 -15.11 -46.12 18.22
C ALA A 40 -16.35 -45.22 18.00
N TYR A 41 -16.15 -43.90 17.96
CA TYR A 41 -17.21 -42.94 17.66
C TYR A 41 -17.62 -42.96 16.18
N VAL A 42 -16.67 -43.16 15.27
CA VAL A 42 -16.94 -43.37 13.83
C VAL A 42 -17.70 -44.66 13.61
N ASP A 43 -17.31 -45.75 14.27
CA ASP A 43 -18.03 -47.02 14.23
C ASP A 43 -19.47 -46.90 14.77
N GLU A 44 -19.68 -46.03 15.77
CA GLU A 44 -21.01 -45.74 16.30
C GLU A 44 -21.84 -44.86 15.33
N LEU A 45 -21.20 -43.93 14.63
CA LEU A 45 -21.83 -43.11 13.59
C LEU A 45 -22.22 -43.93 12.34
N LEU A 46 -21.41 -44.92 11.98
CA LEU A 46 -21.57 -45.83 10.84
C LEU A 46 -22.20 -47.18 11.24
N SER A 47 -22.94 -47.22 12.33
CA SER A 47 -23.75 -48.39 12.72
C SER A 47 -25.15 -48.35 12.09
N ASP A 48 -25.78 -49.52 11.93
CA ASP A 48 -27.12 -49.66 11.36
C ASP A 48 -28.13 -48.69 12.02
N TYR A 49 -28.79 -47.86 11.21
CA TYR A 49 -29.71 -46.81 11.66
C TYR A 49 -30.97 -47.33 12.36
N SER A 50 -31.26 -48.62 12.21
CA SER A 50 -32.36 -49.28 12.93
C SER A 50 -32.18 -49.29 14.46
N PHE A 51 -30.95 -49.10 14.98
CA PHE A 51 -30.69 -48.96 16.42
C PHE A 51 -30.83 -47.51 16.95
N HIS A 52 -30.92 -46.50 16.07
CA HIS A 52 -31.00 -45.08 16.45
C HIS A 52 -31.90 -44.26 15.50
N PRO A 53 -33.22 -44.19 15.74
CA PRO A 53 -34.21 -43.62 14.81
C PRO A 53 -34.14 -42.08 14.61
N LEU A 54 -33.27 -41.38 15.35
CA LEU A 54 -33.05 -39.93 15.25
C LEU A 54 -31.84 -39.54 14.37
N LYS A 55 -31.05 -40.52 13.89
CA LYS A 55 -29.86 -40.24 13.05
C LYS A 55 -30.31 -40.03 11.59
N SER A 56 -30.31 -38.78 11.12
CA SER A 56 -30.46 -38.50 9.69
C SER A 56 -29.14 -38.70 8.95
N GLN A 57 -29.19 -39.19 7.71
CA GLN A 57 -28.00 -39.40 6.88
C GLN A 57 -27.22 -38.10 6.63
N GLN A 58 -27.93 -36.97 6.51
CA GLN A 58 -27.31 -35.65 6.39
C GLN A 58 -26.55 -35.25 7.66
N PHE A 59 -27.07 -35.58 8.84
CA PHE A 59 -26.38 -35.34 10.11
C PHE A 59 -25.10 -36.17 10.22
N VAL A 60 -25.15 -37.45 9.84
CA VAL A 60 -23.98 -38.34 9.82
C VAL A 60 -22.93 -37.79 8.85
N PHE A 61 -23.34 -37.44 7.63
CA PHE A 61 -22.47 -36.87 6.60
C PHE A 61 -21.76 -35.59 7.07
N GLN A 62 -22.50 -34.62 7.61
CA GLN A 62 -21.91 -33.37 8.11
C GLN A 62 -20.91 -33.60 9.24
N ARG A 63 -21.19 -34.58 10.12
CA ARG A 63 -20.28 -34.91 11.22
C ARG A 63 -19.00 -35.57 10.71
N LEU A 64 -19.09 -36.45 9.72
CA LEU A 64 -17.92 -37.06 9.08
C LEU A 64 -17.01 -36.02 8.43
N LEU A 65 -17.58 -35.05 7.68
CA LEU A 65 -16.81 -33.94 7.11
C LEU A 65 -16.08 -33.14 8.19
N SER A 66 -16.77 -32.84 9.30
CA SER A 66 -16.19 -32.08 10.40
C SER A 66 -15.06 -32.82 11.13
N LEU A 67 -15.13 -34.15 11.25
CA LEU A 67 -14.10 -34.95 11.92
C LEU A 67 -12.87 -35.11 11.02
N CYS A 68 -13.09 -35.36 9.74
CA CYS A 68 -12.02 -35.65 8.76
C CYS A 68 -11.31 -34.38 8.27
N GLY A 69 -11.95 -33.21 8.35
CA GLY A 69 -11.39 -31.93 7.91
C GLY A 69 -10.48 -31.21 8.91
N SER A 70 -10.27 -31.77 10.11
CA SER A 70 -9.35 -31.15 11.08
C SER A 70 -7.89 -31.39 10.68
N ALA A 71 -7.03 -30.37 10.75
CA ALA A 71 -5.61 -30.44 10.33
C ALA A 71 -4.70 -31.23 11.31
N THR A 72 -5.23 -32.25 11.97
CA THR A 72 -4.49 -33.07 12.94
C THR A 72 -4.08 -34.41 12.32
N PRO A 73 -2.92 -35.00 12.63
CA PRO A 73 -2.51 -36.30 12.08
C PRO A 73 -3.48 -37.44 12.45
N VAL A 74 -4.27 -37.26 13.51
CA VAL A 74 -5.32 -38.20 13.95
C VAL A 74 -6.51 -38.22 12.98
N SER A 75 -6.80 -37.12 12.28
CA SER A 75 -7.93 -37.02 11.34
C SER A 75 -7.73 -37.87 10.08
N VAL A 76 -6.49 -38.06 9.63
CA VAL A 76 -6.15 -38.90 8.48
C VAL A 76 -6.46 -40.37 8.77
N HIS A 77 -6.09 -40.86 9.96
CA HIS A 77 -6.43 -42.23 10.38
C HIS A 77 -7.94 -42.42 10.55
N ILE A 78 -8.65 -41.40 11.05
CA ILE A 78 -10.12 -41.40 11.14
C ILE A 78 -10.75 -41.46 9.75
N ALA A 79 -10.26 -40.64 8.81
CA ALA A 79 -10.76 -40.59 7.44
C ALA A 79 -10.51 -41.91 6.70
N GLN A 80 -9.33 -42.51 6.87
CA GLN A 80 -9.00 -43.80 6.27
C GLN A 80 -9.89 -44.93 6.80
N HIS A 81 -10.12 -44.97 8.11
CA HIS A 81 -11.04 -45.93 8.72
C HIS A 81 -12.48 -45.73 8.25
N THR A 82 -12.92 -44.47 8.13
CA THR A 82 -14.26 -44.09 7.63
C THR A 82 -14.47 -44.62 6.20
N VAL A 83 -13.52 -44.36 5.29
CA VAL A 83 -13.55 -44.81 3.90
C VAL A 83 -13.56 -46.34 3.82
N ARG A 84 -12.69 -47.03 4.56
CA ARG A 84 -12.64 -48.50 4.58
C ARG A 84 -13.94 -49.12 5.10
N THR A 85 -14.58 -48.50 6.08
CA THR A 85 -15.88 -48.94 6.64
C THR A 85 -17.01 -48.77 5.62
N LEU A 86 -17.05 -47.62 4.92
CA LEU A 86 -18.02 -47.38 3.86
C LEU A 86 -17.83 -48.32 2.65
N LEU A 87 -16.59 -48.63 2.28
CA LEU A 87 -16.29 -49.58 1.20
C LEU A 87 -16.57 -51.03 1.62
N ALA A 88 -16.34 -51.40 2.87
CA ALA A 88 -16.69 -52.71 3.40
C ALA A 88 -18.20 -52.96 3.45
N ALA A 89 -19.00 -51.94 3.76
CA ALA A 89 -20.47 -52.00 3.71
C ALA A 89 -21.02 -52.34 2.31
N VAL A 90 -20.24 -52.02 1.28
CA VAL A 90 -20.57 -52.22 -0.14
C VAL A 90 -19.92 -53.51 -0.70
N ASN A 91 -19.19 -54.26 0.15
CA ASN A 91 -18.42 -55.46 -0.19
C ASN A 91 -17.24 -55.20 -1.14
N LEU A 92 -16.61 -54.02 -1.06
CA LEU A 92 -15.39 -53.69 -1.81
C LEU A 92 -14.09 -53.93 -1.01
N ILE A 93 -14.19 -53.97 0.33
CA ILE A 93 -13.06 -54.23 1.24
C ILE A 93 -13.49 -55.22 2.32
N GLU A 94 -12.63 -56.19 2.64
CA GLU A 94 -12.81 -57.04 3.81
C GLU A 94 -12.18 -56.37 5.05
N LEU A 95 -12.99 -56.11 6.07
CA LEU A 95 -12.52 -55.64 7.38
C LEU A 95 -12.41 -56.82 8.35
N PRO A 96 -11.50 -56.75 9.35
CA PRO A 96 -11.47 -57.73 10.43
C PRO A 96 -12.83 -57.79 11.17
N PRO A 97 -13.21 -58.95 11.74
CA PRO A 97 -14.53 -59.15 12.33
C PRO A 97 -14.76 -58.16 13.47
N LEU A 98 -15.89 -57.45 13.42
CA LEU A 98 -16.27 -56.48 14.44
C LEU A 98 -16.57 -57.16 15.78
N PRO A 99 -16.40 -56.44 16.92
CA PRO A 99 -16.77 -56.95 18.23
C PRO A 99 -18.26 -57.35 18.28
N ALA A 100 -18.56 -58.45 18.98
CA ALA A 100 -19.88 -59.09 19.01
C ALA A 100 -21.03 -58.10 19.27
N GLY A 101 -22.00 -58.07 18.36
CA GLY A 101 -23.26 -57.31 18.50
C GLY A 101 -23.39 -56.05 17.64
N ARG A 102 -22.35 -55.62 16.91
CA ARG A 102 -22.43 -54.46 16.00
C ARG A 102 -22.61 -54.90 14.55
N LYS A 103 -23.66 -54.38 13.89
CA LYS A 103 -23.85 -54.49 12.43
C LYS A 103 -23.35 -53.23 11.75
N LEU A 104 -22.63 -53.40 10.64
CA LEU A 104 -22.23 -52.30 9.75
C LEU A 104 -23.48 -51.56 9.23
N ILE A 105 -23.29 -50.28 8.87
CA ILE A 105 -24.28 -49.50 8.13
C ILE A 105 -24.86 -50.29 6.94
N SER A 106 -26.16 -50.10 6.67
CA SER A 106 -26.81 -50.77 5.54
C SER A 106 -26.15 -50.39 4.21
N GLU A 107 -26.10 -51.36 3.27
CA GLU A 107 -25.50 -51.17 1.95
C GLU A 107 -26.07 -49.90 1.25
N GLN A 108 -27.40 -49.73 1.26
CA GLN A 108 -28.05 -48.54 0.68
C GLN A 108 -27.60 -47.20 1.29
N SER A 109 -27.36 -47.17 2.61
CA SER A 109 -26.94 -45.93 3.28
C SER A 109 -25.47 -45.60 3.02
N ALA A 110 -24.61 -46.63 2.95
CA ALA A 110 -23.22 -46.44 2.58
C ALA A 110 -23.08 -45.88 1.15
N ILE A 111 -23.89 -46.38 0.22
CA ILE A 111 -23.95 -45.92 -1.17
C ILE A 111 -24.33 -44.43 -1.23
N GLN A 112 -25.35 -44.02 -0.48
CA GLN A 112 -25.79 -42.62 -0.44
C GLN A 112 -24.75 -41.68 0.18
N ILE A 113 -24.06 -42.11 1.24
CA ILE A 113 -22.97 -41.33 1.85
C ILE A 113 -21.80 -41.17 0.88
N ASN A 114 -21.40 -42.24 0.18
CA ASN A 114 -20.35 -42.16 -0.85
C ASN A 114 -20.75 -41.20 -1.98
N SER A 115 -22.02 -41.22 -2.42
CA SER A 115 -22.53 -40.28 -3.42
C SER A 115 -22.43 -38.81 -2.95
N LEU A 116 -22.81 -38.53 -1.69
CA LEU A 116 -22.68 -37.20 -1.10
C LEU A 116 -21.22 -36.74 -0.95
N ILE A 117 -20.31 -37.64 -0.57
CA ILE A 117 -18.87 -37.34 -0.49
C ILE A 117 -18.36 -36.94 -1.88
N ILE A 118 -18.66 -37.73 -2.91
CA ILE A 118 -18.21 -37.47 -4.28
C ILE A 118 -18.79 -36.15 -4.80
N GLN A 119 -20.07 -35.87 -4.56
CA GLN A 119 -20.70 -34.63 -4.98
C GLN A 119 -20.11 -33.40 -4.29
N GLU A 120 -20.00 -33.41 -2.95
CA GLU A 120 -19.40 -32.29 -2.21
C GLU A 120 -17.93 -32.09 -2.56
N ALA A 121 -17.20 -33.19 -2.85
CA ALA A 121 -15.79 -33.14 -3.22
C ALA A 121 -15.54 -32.61 -4.63
N THR A 122 -16.53 -32.58 -5.53
CA THR A 122 -16.32 -32.24 -6.95
C THR A 122 -17.04 -30.97 -7.40
N ASP A 123 -18.16 -30.61 -6.75
CA ASP A 123 -18.87 -29.35 -7.00
C ASP A 123 -18.15 -28.14 -6.37
N GLU A 124 -18.30 -26.99 -7.02
CA GLU A 124 -17.96 -25.68 -6.48
C GLU A 124 -19.15 -25.11 -5.70
N LYS A 125 -18.98 -24.95 -4.38
CA LYS A 125 -20.04 -24.46 -3.48
C LYS A 125 -19.59 -23.23 -2.69
N PRO A 126 -19.82 -22.01 -3.21
CA PRO A 126 -19.48 -20.79 -2.48
C PRO A 126 -20.38 -20.65 -1.25
N GLY A 127 -19.80 -20.72 -0.04
CA GLY A 127 -20.51 -20.51 1.23
C GLY A 127 -20.41 -21.65 2.26
N ARG A 128 -19.76 -22.78 1.93
CA ARG A 128 -19.48 -23.86 2.90
C ARG A 128 -18.23 -23.57 3.74
N SER A 129 -18.17 -24.13 4.95
CA SER A 129 -17.02 -23.91 5.82
C SER A 129 -15.77 -24.59 5.26
N LYS A 130 -14.61 -23.94 5.43
CA LYS A 130 -13.31 -24.47 4.98
C LYS A 130 -13.04 -25.88 5.53
N LEU A 131 -13.45 -26.13 6.76
CA LEU A 131 -13.28 -27.40 7.46
C LEU A 131 -14.12 -28.53 6.83
N GLU A 132 -15.35 -28.24 6.38
CA GLU A 132 -16.17 -29.23 5.65
C GLU A 132 -15.61 -29.52 4.25
N LEU A 133 -15.11 -28.50 3.56
CA LEU A 133 -14.50 -28.64 2.22
C LEU A 133 -13.21 -29.46 2.27
N ASP A 134 -12.36 -29.20 3.26
CA ASP A 134 -11.12 -29.95 3.49
C ASP A 134 -11.43 -31.41 3.89
N GLY A 135 -12.45 -31.63 4.73
CA GLY A 135 -12.92 -32.99 5.08
C GLY A 135 -13.45 -33.78 3.88
N ALA A 136 -14.21 -33.13 2.99
CA ALA A 136 -14.72 -33.75 1.77
C ALA A 136 -13.57 -34.14 0.81
N LYS A 137 -12.57 -33.26 0.66
CA LYS A 137 -11.37 -33.54 -0.14
C LYS A 137 -10.59 -34.74 0.39
N VAL A 138 -10.28 -34.76 1.69
CA VAL A 138 -9.52 -35.87 2.32
C VAL A 138 -10.25 -37.20 2.18
N LEU A 139 -11.57 -37.23 2.43
CA LEU A 139 -12.37 -38.46 2.26
C LEU A 139 -12.41 -38.92 0.80
N PHE A 140 -12.51 -38.00 -0.15
CA PHE A 140 -12.52 -38.33 -1.58
C PHE A 140 -11.17 -38.84 -2.08
N ASP A 141 -10.05 -38.21 -1.71
CA ASP A 141 -8.72 -38.65 -2.13
C ASP A 141 -8.41 -40.05 -1.57
N LEU A 142 -8.73 -40.32 -0.29
CA LEU A 142 -8.56 -41.65 0.32
C LEU A 142 -9.51 -42.70 -0.29
N LEU A 143 -10.74 -42.32 -0.64
CA LEU A 143 -11.67 -43.19 -1.37
C LEU A 143 -11.06 -43.62 -2.71
N VAL A 144 -10.52 -42.68 -3.48
CA VAL A 144 -9.87 -42.94 -4.76
C VAL A 144 -8.60 -43.78 -4.59
N GLU A 145 -7.79 -43.51 -3.57
CA GLU A 145 -6.55 -44.24 -3.28
C GLU A 145 -6.83 -45.71 -2.92
N GLU A 146 -7.74 -45.97 -1.97
CA GLU A 146 -8.10 -47.33 -1.55
C GLU A 146 -8.78 -48.11 -2.69
N ILE A 147 -9.58 -47.45 -3.55
CA ILE A 147 -10.12 -48.07 -4.77
C ILE A 147 -8.98 -48.42 -5.73
N SER A 148 -8.03 -47.51 -5.94
CA SER A 148 -6.92 -47.69 -6.89
C SER A 148 -5.96 -48.80 -6.47
N GLU A 149 -5.67 -48.95 -5.17
CA GLU A 149 -4.80 -50.01 -4.63
C GLU A 149 -5.41 -51.42 -4.77
N ARG A 150 -6.74 -51.50 -4.82
CA ARG A 150 -7.48 -52.77 -4.92
C ARG A 150 -7.64 -53.28 -6.35
N ILE A 151 -7.41 -52.44 -7.35
CA ILE A 151 -7.38 -52.86 -8.75
C ILE A 151 -6.10 -53.68 -8.94
N GLN A 152 -6.20 -55.00 -8.84
CA GLN A 152 -5.14 -55.96 -9.18
C GLN A 152 -5.47 -56.66 -10.52
N SER A 153 -4.45 -57.11 -11.24
CA SER A 153 -4.52 -57.51 -12.65
C SER A 153 -5.49 -58.64 -13.00
N GLU A 154 -5.90 -59.47 -12.03
CA GLU A 154 -6.68 -60.69 -12.29
C GLU A 154 -8.22 -60.50 -12.18
N SER A 155 -8.73 -59.41 -11.60
CA SER A 155 -10.19 -59.20 -11.39
C SER A 155 -10.69 -57.78 -11.69
N ILE A 156 -10.03 -57.07 -12.60
CA ILE A 156 -10.31 -55.66 -12.92
C ILE A 156 -11.77 -55.44 -13.31
N VAL A 157 -12.34 -56.33 -14.14
CA VAL A 157 -13.71 -56.19 -14.68
C VAL A 157 -14.75 -56.28 -13.57
N THR A 158 -14.65 -57.28 -12.69
CA THR A 158 -15.60 -57.48 -11.59
C THR A 158 -15.48 -56.38 -10.53
N THR A 159 -14.27 -55.87 -10.27
CA THR A 159 -14.06 -54.73 -9.35
C THR A 159 -14.63 -53.43 -9.92
N ILE A 160 -14.46 -53.16 -11.22
CA ILE A 160 -15.02 -51.98 -11.89
C ILE A 160 -16.55 -52.08 -11.99
N GLU A 161 -17.11 -53.24 -12.32
CA GLU A 161 -18.56 -53.46 -12.31
C GLU A 161 -19.14 -53.25 -10.91
N THR A 162 -18.51 -53.80 -9.88
CA THR A 162 -18.95 -53.63 -8.49
C THR A 162 -18.86 -52.15 -8.06
N LEU A 163 -17.79 -51.45 -8.42
CA LEU A 163 -17.64 -50.02 -8.18
C LEU A 163 -18.73 -49.21 -8.91
N TYR A 164 -18.98 -49.54 -10.18
CA TYR A 164 -19.97 -48.84 -10.99
C TYR A 164 -21.39 -49.06 -10.46
N TYR A 165 -21.81 -50.32 -10.31
CA TYR A 165 -23.16 -50.66 -9.86
C TYR A 165 -23.46 -50.24 -8.43
N LYS A 166 -22.47 -50.33 -7.54
CA LYS A 166 -22.71 -50.08 -6.12
C LYS A 166 -22.33 -48.69 -5.66
N VAL A 167 -21.27 -48.07 -6.17
CA VAL A 167 -20.81 -46.75 -5.68
C VAL A 167 -21.19 -45.63 -6.65
N LEU A 168 -21.00 -45.83 -7.95
CA LEU A 168 -21.14 -44.75 -8.94
C LEU A 168 -22.57 -44.60 -9.50
N ASN A 169 -23.37 -45.68 -9.53
CA ASN A 169 -24.71 -45.71 -10.15
C ASN A 169 -25.68 -44.63 -9.61
N PHE A 170 -25.49 -44.20 -8.37
CA PHE A 170 -26.34 -43.18 -7.71
C PHE A 170 -25.75 -41.77 -7.73
N VAL A 171 -24.67 -41.57 -8.49
CA VAL A 171 -24.01 -40.28 -8.67
C VAL A 171 -24.32 -39.75 -10.08
N LEU A 172 -24.40 -38.43 -10.28
CA LEU A 172 -24.55 -37.88 -11.62
C LEU A 172 -23.38 -38.35 -12.52
N PRO A 173 -23.63 -38.64 -13.81
CA PRO A 173 -22.62 -39.16 -14.75
C PRO A 173 -21.32 -38.36 -14.72
N VAL A 174 -21.43 -37.04 -14.55
CA VAL A 174 -20.31 -36.10 -14.45
C VAL A 174 -19.30 -36.46 -13.35
N HIS A 175 -19.76 -36.79 -12.15
CA HIS A 175 -18.84 -37.10 -11.06
C HIS A 175 -18.36 -38.56 -11.11
N GLN A 176 -19.15 -39.46 -11.72
CA GLN A 176 -18.69 -40.82 -12.02
C GLN A 176 -17.42 -40.77 -12.88
N ILE A 177 -17.44 -39.91 -13.90
CA ILE A 177 -16.33 -39.71 -14.84
C ILE A 177 -15.10 -39.13 -14.14
N ILE A 178 -15.28 -38.20 -13.20
CA ILE A 178 -14.19 -37.64 -12.40
C ILE A 178 -13.50 -38.71 -11.54
N VAL A 179 -14.29 -39.59 -10.90
CA VAL A 179 -13.75 -40.70 -10.09
C VAL A 179 -12.97 -41.65 -11.00
N LEU A 180 -13.55 -42.04 -12.14
CA LEU A 180 -12.89 -42.91 -13.12
C LEU A 180 -11.58 -42.32 -13.65
N CYS A 181 -11.55 -41.01 -13.94
CA CYS A 181 -10.33 -40.30 -14.39
C CYS A 181 -9.17 -40.37 -13.38
N ARG A 182 -9.48 -40.38 -12.08
CA ARG A 182 -8.46 -40.44 -11.02
C ARG A 182 -8.06 -41.85 -10.63
N VAL A 183 -8.99 -42.81 -10.72
CA VAL A 183 -8.71 -44.23 -10.48
C VAL A 183 -7.92 -44.85 -11.65
N ALA A 184 -8.03 -44.29 -12.85
CA ALA A 184 -7.25 -44.70 -14.02
C ALA A 184 -5.75 -44.41 -13.87
N SER A 185 -5.03 -45.33 -13.21
CA SER A 185 -3.57 -45.30 -13.08
C SER A 185 -2.86 -45.79 -14.36
N ASP A 186 -1.57 -45.45 -14.50
CA ASP A 186 -0.72 -45.84 -15.64
C ASP A 186 -0.70 -47.36 -15.90
N LYS A 187 -0.97 -48.19 -14.89
CA LYS A 187 -0.97 -49.65 -14.98
C LYS A 187 -2.12 -50.23 -15.81
N PHE A 188 -3.21 -49.49 -16.02
CA PHE A 188 -4.44 -49.98 -16.67
C PHE A 188 -4.81 -49.22 -17.95
N LYS A 189 -3.88 -48.43 -18.48
CA LYS A 189 -4.06 -47.53 -19.64
C LYS A 189 -4.71 -48.21 -20.86
N SER A 190 -4.35 -49.45 -21.17
CA SER A 190 -4.86 -50.12 -22.38
C SER A 190 -6.33 -50.55 -22.27
N LEU A 191 -6.77 -51.11 -21.15
CA LEU A 191 -8.15 -51.61 -20.97
C LEU A 191 -9.17 -50.52 -20.59
N VAL A 192 -8.74 -49.50 -19.84
CA VAL A 192 -9.63 -48.43 -19.36
C VAL A 192 -9.77 -47.31 -20.39
N SER A 193 -8.87 -47.22 -21.38
CA SER A 193 -8.87 -46.14 -22.38
C SER A 193 -10.15 -46.05 -23.21
N GLU A 194 -10.71 -47.17 -23.65
CA GLU A 194 -11.92 -47.21 -24.49
C GLU A 194 -13.17 -46.78 -23.71
N LEU A 195 -13.32 -47.30 -22.49
CA LEU A 195 -14.39 -46.88 -21.57
C LEU A 195 -14.23 -45.41 -21.17
N LEU A 196 -13.01 -44.95 -20.88
CA LEU A 196 -12.75 -43.56 -20.48
C LEU A 196 -13.00 -42.58 -21.62
N ASP A 197 -12.66 -42.95 -22.86
CA ASP A 197 -12.93 -42.15 -24.05
C ASP A 197 -14.44 -41.97 -24.24
N GLU A 198 -15.22 -43.06 -24.26
CA GLU A 198 -16.68 -43.00 -24.38
C GLU A 198 -17.32 -42.12 -23.29
N GLN A 199 -16.92 -42.32 -22.03
CA GLN A 199 -17.46 -41.60 -20.89
C GLN A 199 -17.06 -40.11 -20.88
N LEU A 200 -15.81 -39.77 -21.23
CA LEU A 200 -15.39 -38.36 -21.42
C LEU A 200 -16.14 -37.68 -22.57
N GLY A 201 -16.48 -38.42 -23.62
CA GLY A 201 -17.32 -37.91 -24.72
C GLY A 201 -18.71 -37.51 -24.27
N VAL A 202 -19.34 -38.35 -23.45
CA VAL A 202 -20.64 -38.06 -22.83
C VAL A 202 -20.53 -36.83 -21.91
N LEU A 203 -19.46 -36.71 -21.12
CA LEU A 203 -19.20 -35.52 -20.29
C LEU A 203 -19.18 -34.24 -21.14
N PHE A 204 -18.30 -34.19 -22.13
CA PHE A 204 -18.05 -32.99 -22.91
C PHE A 204 -19.28 -32.59 -23.73
N THR A 205 -20.02 -33.58 -24.25
CA THR A 205 -21.24 -33.34 -25.04
C THR A 205 -22.40 -32.86 -24.17
N SER A 206 -22.60 -33.44 -22.98
CA SER A 206 -23.70 -33.08 -22.07
C SER A 206 -23.60 -31.66 -21.54
N TYR A 207 -22.37 -31.20 -21.24
CA TYR A 207 -22.12 -29.81 -20.90
C TYR A 207 -22.31 -28.93 -22.14
N SER A 208 -21.65 -29.24 -23.27
CA SER A 208 -21.73 -28.48 -24.52
C SER A 208 -23.17 -28.15 -24.96
N GLN A 209 -24.12 -29.07 -24.73
CA GLN A 209 -25.55 -28.89 -25.04
C GLN A 209 -26.36 -28.16 -23.96
N LYS A 210 -25.73 -27.55 -22.94
CA LYS A 210 -26.33 -26.86 -21.78
C LYS A 210 -27.31 -27.69 -20.95
N GLN A 211 -27.20 -29.03 -20.97
CA GLN A 211 -28.14 -29.90 -20.26
C GLN A 211 -27.84 -30.02 -18.76
N ASN A 212 -26.58 -29.78 -18.34
CA ASN A 212 -26.15 -29.86 -16.94
C ASN A 212 -25.86 -28.48 -16.32
N LYS A 213 -26.35 -28.25 -15.09
CA LYS A 213 -26.24 -26.98 -14.34
C LYS A 213 -25.20 -26.99 -13.20
N CYS A 214 -24.38 -28.04 -13.05
CA CYS A 214 -23.42 -28.14 -11.95
C CYS A 214 -22.14 -27.32 -12.23
N SER A 215 -21.66 -26.57 -11.23
CA SER A 215 -20.36 -25.89 -11.30
C SER A 215 -19.27 -26.82 -10.78
N LEU A 216 -18.32 -27.20 -11.61
CA LEU A 216 -17.23 -28.12 -11.25
C LEU A 216 -16.02 -27.36 -10.75
N ARG A 217 -15.30 -27.91 -9.75
CA ARG A 217 -14.05 -27.29 -9.32
C ARG A 217 -12.96 -27.37 -10.41
N PRO A 218 -12.08 -26.37 -10.52
CA PRO A 218 -11.09 -26.31 -11.60
C PRO A 218 -10.10 -27.47 -11.65
N GLU A 219 -9.72 -28.01 -10.48
CA GLU A 219 -8.82 -29.15 -10.35
C GLU A 219 -9.33 -30.39 -11.13
N PHE A 220 -10.65 -30.62 -11.14
CA PHE A 220 -11.26 -31.77 -11.82
C PHE A 220 -11.46 -31.53 -13.31
N VAL A 221 -11.75 -30.27 -13.70
CA VAL A 221 -11.80 -29.87 -15.11
C VAL A 221 -10.44 -30.09 -15.78
N ILE A 222 -9.36 -29.69 -15.09
CA ILE A 222 -7.98 -29.92 -15.54
C ILE A 222 -7.68 -31.41 -15.62
N CYS A 223 -8.06 -32.19 -14.60
CA CYS A 223 -7.84 -33.63 -14.57
C CYS A 223 -8.52 -34.34 -15.74
N ALA A 224 -9.80 -34.08 -16.00
CA ALA A 224 -10.56 -34.70 -17.08
C ALA A 224 -9.98 -34.38 -18.47
N VAL A 225 -9.64 -33.10 -18.72
CA VAL A 225 -9.06 -32.69 -20.00
C VAL A 225 -7.62 -33.19 -20.16
N SER A 226 -6.84 -33.24 -19.10
CA SER A 226 -5.48 -33.81 -19.14
C SER A 226 -5.52 -35.30 -19.45
N LYS A 227 -6.46 -36.04 -18.85
CA LYS A 227 -6.67 -37.47 -19.14
C LYS A 227 -7.15 -37.69 -20.57
N TYR A 228 -8.07 -36.86 -21.06
CA TYR A 228 -8.45 -36.89 -22.48
C TYR A 228 -7.25 -36.65 -23.40
N LEU A 229 -6.35 -35.73 -23.05
CA LEU A 229 -5.13 -35.47 -23.83
C LEU A 229 -4.15 -36.65 -23.82
N GLU A 230 -4.07 -37.40 -22.73
CA GLU A 230 -3.22 -38.59 -22.57
C GLU A 230 -3.67 -39.81 -23.39
N LEU A 231 -4.95 -39.90 -23.80
CA LEU A 231 -5.46 -41.02 -24.60
C LEU A 231 -4.86 -41.02 -26.02
N GLU A 232 -4.26 -42.12 -26.46
CA GLU A 232 -3.58 -42.20 -27.78
C GLU A 232 -4.57 -42.24 -28.96
N THR A 233 -5.72 -42.90 -28.77
CA THR A 233 -6.83 -42.96 -29.73
C THR A 233 -8.09 -42.44 -29.06
N THR A 234 -8.71 -41.42 -29.63
CA THR A 234 -9.96 -40.83 -29.12
C THR A 234 -10.98 -40.72 -30.26
N HIS A 235 -12.19 -41.24 -30.06
CA HIS A 235 -13.29 -41.16 -31.01
C HIS A 235 -13.99 -39.79 -30.98
N ILE A 236 -13.77 -38.98 -29.93
CA ILE A 236 -14.37 -37.65 -29.78
C ILE A 236 -13.48 -36.58 -30.41
N ASP A 237 -14.09 -35.65 -31.16
CA ASP A 237 -13.41 -34.48 -31.72
C ASP A 237 -12.95 -33.54 -30.57
N PRO A 238 -11.66 -33.15 -30.51
CA PRO A 238 -11.15 -32.20 -29.53
C PRO A 238 -11.91 -30.84 -29.47
N ILE A 239 -12.66 -30.45 -30.52
CA ILE A 239 -13.57 -29.29 -30.44
C ILE A 239 -14.58 -29.44 -29.31
N VAL A 240 -15.12 -30.64 -29.09
CA VAL A 240 -16.17 -30.87 -28.08
C VAL A 240 -15.62 -30.61 -26.68
N ALA A 241 -14.36 -31.00 -26.43
CA ALA A 241 -13.65 -30.70 -25.18
C ALA A 241 -13.34 -29.19 -25.02
N ILE A 242 -13.08 -28.47 -26.12
CA ILE A 242 -12.88 -27.00 -26.09
C ILE A 242 -14.21 -26.28 -25.74
N ASN A 243 -15.32 -26.73 -26.32
CA ASN A 243 -16.65 -26.18 -26.01
C ASN A 243 -17.06 -26.46 -24.56
N PHE A 244 -16.70 -27.62 -24.02
CA PHE A 244 -16.82 -27.91 -22.59
C PHE A 244 -16.04 -26.91 -21.73
N LEU A 245 -14.76 -26.67 -22.02
CA LEU A 245 -13.94 -25.70 -21.28
C LEU A 245 -14.52 -24.28 -21.34
N LYS A 246 -15.05 -23.86 -22.49
CA LYS A 246 -15.70 -22.54 -22.65
C LYS A 246 -16.90 -22.36 -21.72
N GLN A 247 -17.67 -23.42 -21.49
CA GLN A 247 -18.90 -23.34 -20.70
C GLN A 247 -18.67 -23.48 -19.19
N VAL A 248 -17.57 -24.14 -18.79
CA VAL A 248 -17.18 -24.27 -17.39
C VAL A 248 -16.26 -23.11 -16.95
N ALA A 249 -15.70 -22.34 -17.88
CA ALA A 249 -14.85 -21.19 -17.58
C ALA A 249 -15.62 -20.02 -16.96
N THR A 250 -15.19 -19.61 -15.77
CA THR A 250 -15.57 -18.36 -15.09
C THR A 250 -14.48 -17.30 -15.27
N GLU A 251 -14.78 -16.01 -15.07
CA GLU A 251 -13.80 -14.92 -15.25
C GLU A 251 -12.47 -15.15 -14.50
N SER A 252 -12.50 -15.81 -13.35
CA SER A 252 -11.32 -16.14 -12.54
C SER A 252 -10.54 -17.38 -13.01
N THR A 253 -11.13 -18.27 -13.81
CA THR A 253 -10.54 -19.56 -14.22
C THR A 253 -10.12 -19.63 -15.68
N GLN A 254 -10.44 -18.59 -16.47
CA GLN A 254 -10.08 -18.50 -17.90
C GLN A 254 -8.58 -18.64 -18.16
N LEU A 255 -7.74 -18.01 -17.33
CA LEU A 255 -6.27 -18.10 -17.44
C LEU A 255 -5.74 -19.52 -17.14
N LEU A 256 -6.42 -20.26 -16.28
CA LEU A 256 -6.02 -21.60 -15.85
C LEU A 256 -6.27 -22.65 -16.94
N TYR A 257 -7.33 -22.50 -17.72
CA TYR A 257 -7.70 -23.45 -18.79
C TYR A 257 -7.03 -23.15 -20.14
N GLN A 258 -6.41 -21.98 -20.30
CA GLN A 258 -5.75 -21.55 -21.53
C GLN A 258 -4.70 -22.55 -22.06
N PRO A 259 -3.79 -23.13 -21.26
CA PRO A 259 -2.80 -24.11 -21.74
C PRO A 259 -3.45 -25.42 -22.23
N LEU A 260 -4.59 -25.81 -21.65
CA LEU A 260 -5.32 -27.02 -22.03
C LEU A 260 -6.01 -26.87 -23.39
N ILE A 261 -6.60 -25.70 -23.65
CA ILE A 261 -7.21 -25.37 -24.96
C ILE A 261 -6.15 -25.48 -26.07
N PHE A 262 -4.94 -24.97 -25.83
CA PHE A 262 -3.84 -25.08 -26.80
C PHE A 262 -3.43 -26.53 -27.08
N ARG A 263 -3.38 -27.38 -26.05
CA ARG A 263 -3.03 -28.82 -26.22
C ARG A 263 -4.14 -29.59 -26.94
N LEU A 264 -5.42 -29.26 -26.71
CA LEU A 264 -6.56 -29.86 -27.41
C LEU A 264 -6.57 -29.52 -28.89
N LEU A 265 -6.31 -28.25 -29.23
CA LEU A 265 -6.15 -27.81 -30.62
C LEU A 265 -4.99 -28.54 -31.30
N SER A 266 -3.86 -28.71 -30.59
CA SER A 266 -2.70 -29.46 -31.08
C SER A 266 -3.00 -30.93 -31.36
N LYS A 267 -3.83 -31.57 -30.52
CA LYS A 267 -4.27 -32.96 -30.69
C LYS A 267 -5.15 -33.11 -31.93
N LYS A 268 -6.05 -32.15 -32.20
CA LYS A 268 -6.92 -32.17 -33.39
C LYS A 268 -6.16 -32.10 -34.71
N THR A 269 -5.15 -31.25 -34.78
CA THR A 269 -4.39 -30.98 -35.99
C THR A 269 -3.26 -32.00 -36.23
N GLY A 270 -3.16 -33.06 -35.38
CA GLY A 270 -2.17 -34.14 -35.52
C GLY A 270 -0.71 -33.68 -35.41
N THR A 271 -0.47 -32.48 -34.89
CA THR A 271 0.81 -31.78 -34.95
C THR A 271 1.42 -31.75 -33.56
N LYS A 272 2.67 -32.21 -33.44
CA LYS A 272 3.37 -32.27 -32.15
C LYS A 272 3.50 -30.86 -31.55
N TYR A 273 3.31 -30.72 -30.24
CA TYR A 273 3.36 -29.45 -29.47
C TYR A 273 4.62 -28.59 -29.76
N ASN A 274 5.69 -29.21 -30.25
CA ASN A 274 6.97 -28.56 -30.61
C ASN A 274 6.99 -27.95 -32.03
N GLN A 275 5.93 -28.08 -32.84
CA GLN A 275 5.80 -27.47 -34.18
C GLN A 275 4.74 -26.34 -34.17
N LYS A 276 4.98 -25.33 -33.32
CA LYS A 276 4.03 -24.23 -33.03
C LYS A 276 3.66 -23.36 -34.25
N GLU A 277 4.52 -23.23 -35.24
CA GLU A 277 4.29 -22.36 -36.42
C GLU A 277 3.28 -22.95 -37.42
N LYS A 278 3.27 -24.28 -37.57
CA LYS A 278 2.32 -25.00 -38.44
C LYS A 278 0.93 -25.10 -37.81
N LEU A 279 0.88 -25.23 -36.47
CA LEU A 279 -0.34 -25.12 -35.68
C LEU A 279 -0.97 -23.73 -35.83
N ARG A 280 -0.15 -22.68 -35.72
CA ARG A 280 -0.60 -21.27 -35.79
C ARG A 280 -1.19 -20.92 -37.15
N SER A 281 -0.57 -21.37 -38.23
CA SER A 281 -1.08 -21.13 -39.59
C SER A 281 -2.39 -21.88 -39.88
N GLN A 282 -2.57 -23.09 -39.37
CA GLN A 282 -3.83 -23.83 -39.47
C GLN A 282 -4.92 -23.26 -38.55
N ILE A 283 -4.54 -22.76 -37.37
CA ILE A 283 -5.42 -22.02 -36.47
C ILE A 283 -5.87 -20.71 -37.13
N ASP A 284 -4.97 -19.96 -37.76
CA ASP A 284 -5.29 -18.76 -38.54
C ASP A 284 -6.15 -19.08 -39.77
N GLU A 285 -5.98 -20.24 -40.41
CA GLU A 285 -6.85 -20.70 -41.51
C GLU A 285 -8.27 -21.05 -41.02
N ILE A 286 -8.38 -21.65 -39.82
CA ILE A 286 -9.66 -21.90 -39.14
C ILE A 286 -10.30 -20.58 -38.69
N PHE A 287 -9.52 -19.60 -38.23
CA PHE A 287 -9.99 -18.25 -37.89
C PHE A 287 -10.45 -17.44 -39.10
N ASN A 288 -9.86 -17.66 -40.27
CA ASN A 288 -10.18 -16.93 -41.51
C ASN A 288 -11.35 -17.55 -42.30
N LYS A 289 -11.67 -18.84 -42.08
CA LYS A 289 -12.88 -19.47 -42.64
C LYS A 289 -14.07 -19.23 -41.71
N GLN A 290 -14.67 -18.05 -41.87
CA GLN A 290 -15.98 -17.62 -41.39
C GLN A 290 -16.76 -18.63 -40.52
N LEU A 291 -16.67 -18.51 -39.20
CA LEU A 291 -17.83 -18.72 -38.32
C LEU A 291 -17.60 -18.03 -36.96
N LEU A 292 -18.55 -17.16 -36.60
CA LEU A 292 -18.84 -16.61 -35.26
C LEU A 292 -17.99 -15.42 -34.78
N SER A 293 -18.39 -14.25 -35.28
CA SER A 293 -18.08 -12.90 -34.78
C SER A 293 -18.85 -12.57 -33.50
N ALA A 294 -18.18 -12.63 -32.35
CA ALA A 294 -18.43 -11.88 -31.09
C ALA A 294 -17.47 -12.35 -29.98
N GLU A 295 -17.10 -13.64 -29.97
CA GLU A 295 -16.22 -14.27 -28.97
C GLU A 295 -14.73 -13.90 -29.14
N VAL A 296 -14.35 -13.24 -30.24
CA VAL A 296 -12.96 -12.95 -30.63
C VAL A 296 -12.42 -11.65 -30.00
N GLU A 297 -13.28 -10.70 -29.59
CA GLU A 297 -12.82 -9.52 -28.85
C GLU A 297 -12.37 -9.85 -27.42
N VAL A 298 -12.95 -10.89 -26.81
CA VAL A 298 -12.65 -11.34 -25.45
C VAL A 298 -11.31 -12.08 -25.35
N LEU A 299 -10.83 -12.68 -26.46
CA LEU A 299 -9.55 -13.41 -26.52
C LEU A 299 -8.34 -12.50 -26.76
N LYS A 300 -8.55 -11.26 -27.20
CA LYS A 300 -7.50 -10.29 -27.52
C LYS A 300 -6.62 -9.90 -26.30
N PRO A 301 -7.18 -9.63 -25.10
CA PRO A 301 -6.39 -9.32 -23.90
C PRO A 301 -5.55 -10.51 -23.42
N ILE A 302 -6.11 -11.72 -23.51
CA ILE A 302 -5.52 -12.98 -23.03
C ILE A 302 -4.33 -13.43 -23.92
N ILE A 303 -4.42 -13.14 -25.22
CA ILE A 303 -3.30 -13.28 -26.17
C ILE A 303 -2.23 -12.21 -25.91
N MET A 304 -2.63 -10.96 -25.62
CA MET A 304 -1.68 -9.90 -25.27
C MET A 304 -0.89 -10.21 -23.99
N GLU A 305 -1.49 -10.86 -22.99
CA GLU A 305 -0.84 -11.20 -21.71
C GLU A 305 0.20 -12.33 -21.85
N THR A 306 -0.09 -13.34 -22.67
CA THR A 306 0.90 -14.38 -23.02
C THR A 306 2.04 -13.86 -23.91
N HIS A 307 1.85 -12.73 -24.59
CA HIS A 307 2.88 -12.04 -25.35
C HIS A 307 3.65 -10.98 -24.54
N ARG A 308 3.12 -10.50 -23.41
CA ARG A 308 3.86 -9.64 -22.47
C ARG A 308 5.08 -10.37 -21.89
N GLU A 309 4.91 -11.64 -21.55
CA GLU A 309 5.96 -12.45 -20.92
C GLU A 309 6.97 -13.02 -21.93
N ALA A 310 6.62 -13.10 -23.22
CA ALA A 310 7.46 -13.72 -24.25
C ALA A 310 8.81 -13.00 -24.46
N LEU A 311 8.80 -11.66 -24.46
CA LEU A 311 10.05 -10.88 -24.59
C LEU A 311 10.91 -11.00 -23.33
N ARG A 312 10.28 -11.10 -22.15
CA ARG A 312 10.96 -11.33 -20.88
C ARG A 312 11.62 -12.70 -20.83
N THR A 313 10.93 -13.78 -21.19
CA THR A 313 11.50 -15.13 -21.22
C THR A 313 12.68 -15.21 -22.19
N LEU A 314 12.57 -14.53 -23.34
CA LEU A 314 13.65 -14.50 -24.31
C LEU A 314 14.87 -13.73 -23.81
N LEU A 315 14.68 -12.61 -23.11
CA LEU A 315 15.79 -11.90 -22.46
C LEU A 315 16.45 -12.79 -21.41
N GLN A 316 15.69 -13.55 -20.62
CA GLN A 316 16.23 -14.51 -19.65
C GLN A 316 17.11 -15.58 -20.31
N GLU A 317 16.72 -16.08 -21.49
CA GLU A 317 17.49 -17.09 -22.24
C GLU A 317 18.79 -16.53 -22.85
N ILE A 318 18.80 -15.26 -23.26
CA ILE A 318 19.97 -14.60 -23.86
C ILE A 318 21.06 -14.30 -22.81
N GLY A 319 20.64 -13.89 -21.61
CA GLY A 319 21.55 -13.52 -20.52
C GLY A 319 22.29 -12.18 -20.71
N PRO A 320 22.96 -11.67 -19.66
CA PRO A 320 23.50 -10.30 -19.63
C PRO A 320 24.69 -10.08 -20.56
N ILE A 321 25.51 -11.11 -20.81
CA ILE A 321 26.76 -11.00 -21.59
C ILE A 321 26.50 -10.63 -23.06
N ILE A 322 25.41 -11.16 -23.64
CA ILE A 322 25.00 -10.86 -25.02
C ILE A 322 24.21 -9.54 -25.07
N ALA A 323 23.51 -9.19 -23.99
CA ALA A 323 22.68 -8.00 -23.90
C ALA A 323 23.43 -6.68 -23.73
N SER A 324 24.72 -6.73 -23.41
CA SER A 324 25.58 -5.54 -23.32
C SER A 324 25.93 -4.93 -24.68
N ASN A 325 25.81 -5.69 -25.79
CA ASN A 325 26.12 -5.23 -27.14
C ASN A 325 24.84 -5.22 -28.02
N PRO A 326 24.45 -4.07 -28.61
CA PRO A 326 23.23 -3.94 -29.41
C PRO A 326 23.21 -4.90 -30.61
N ASN A 327 24.35 -5.12 -31.26
CA ASN A 327 24.44 -5.99 -32.43
C ASN A 327 24.29 -7.48 -32.08
N SER A 328 24.82 -7.88 -30.93
CA SER A 328 24.71 -9.26 -30.44
C SER A 328 23.31 -9.58 -29.96
N LEU A 329 22.67 -8.64 -29.25
CA LEU A 329 21.26 -8.75 -28.84
C LEU A 329 20.33 -8.77 -30.06
N LEU A 330 20.59 -7.92 -31.06
CA LEU A 330 19.84 -7.92 -32.32
C LEU A 330 20.04 -9.22 -33.12
N ALA A 331 21.24 -9.79 -33.13
CA ALA A 331 21.48 -11.10 -33.73
C ALA A 331 20.72 -12.22 -32.99
N ALA A 332 20.66 -12.16 -31.66
CA ALA A 332 19.89 -13.12 -30.86
C ALA A 332 18.38 -12.98 -31.10
N PHE A 333 17.86 -11.75 -31.16
CA PHE A 333 16.47 -11.47 -31.53
C PHE A 333 16.12 -11.93 -32.95
N ASN A 334 17.06 -11.84 -33.91
CA ASN A 334 16.84 -12.33 -35.27
C ASN A 334 16.95 -13.85 -35.41
N ARG A 335 17.69 -14.53 -34.53
CA ARG A 335 17.78 -16.01 -34.49
C ARG A 335 16.53 -16.64 -33.87
N ALA A 336 15.92 -15.96 -32.92
CA ALA A 336 14.61 -16.34 -32.43
C ALA A 336 13.57 -15.96 -33.49
N ASN A 337 13.03 -16.93 -34.23
CA ASN A 337 12.08 -16.72 -35.33
C ASN A 337 10.74 -16.17 -34.82
N ILE A 338 10.70 -14.88 -34.49
CA ILE A 338 9.63 -14.24 -33.74
C ILE A 338 8.85 -13.24 -34.61
N ASP A 339 7.53 -13.23 -34.45
CA ASP A 339 6.65 -12.22 -35.05
C ASP A 339 6.96 -10.83 -34.46
N ARG A 340 7.70 -10.03 -35.24
CA ARG A 340 8.28 -8.74 -34.85
C ARG A 340 7.24 -7.71 -34.42
N ALA A 341 6.07 -7.71 -35.05
CA ALA A 341 5.02 -6.73 -34.75
C ALA A 341 4.26 -7.06 -33.45
N ARG A 342 4.23 -8.33 -33.04
CA ARG A 342 3.45 -8.79 -31.87
C ARG A 342 4.27 -8.92 -30.60
N VAL A 343 5.54 -9.34 -30.68
CA VAL A 343 6.42 -9.47 -29.50
C VAL A 343 7.06 -8.14 -29.08
N PHE A 344 7.34 -7.26 -30.04
CA PHE A 344 7.83 -5.90 -29.74
C PHE A 344 6.65 -4.92 -29.77
N SER A 345 5.60 -5.22 -29.00
CA SER A 345 4.45 -4.33 -28.77
C SER A 345 4.70 -3.43 -27.55
N PRO A 346 4.02 -2.26 -27.41
CA PRO A 346 4.25 -1.36 -26.28
C PRO A 346 4.11 -2.02 -24.90
N PRO A 347 3.09 -2.86 -24.62
CA PRO A 347 2.99 -3.58 -23.35
C PRO A 347 4.11 -4.61 -23.12
N SER A 348 4.52 -5.34 -24.16
CA SER A 348 5.60 -6.34 -24.04
C SER A 348 6.95 -5.69 -23.79
N VAL A 349 7.23 -4.56 -24.44
CA VAL A 349 8.46 -3.78 -24.22
C VAL A 349 8.45 -3.15 -22.82
N ALA A 350 7.30 -2.65 -22.34
CA ALA A 350 7.18 -2.13 -20.98
C ALA A 350 7.47 -3.23 -19.92
N ALA A 351 6.87 -4.42 -20.08
CA ALA A 351 7.14 -5.57 -19.20
C ALA A 351 8.61 -6.02 -19.22
N ALA A 352 9.25 -6.00 -20.40
CA ALA A 352 10.68 -6.28 -20.52
C ALA A 352 11.55 -5.21 -19.83
N VAL A 353 11.20 -3.93 -19.94
CA VAL A 353 11.89 -2.83 -19.25
C VAL A 353 11.74 -2.97 -17.73
N ILE A 354 10.53 -3.24 -17.23
CA ILE A 354 10.29 -3.53 -15.80
C ILE A 354 11.21 -4.65 -15.31
N TRP A 355 11.27 -5.76 -16.05
CA TRP A 355 12.12 -6.88 -15.69
C TRP A 355 13.61 -6.54 -15.73
N LEU A 356 14.09 -5.82 -16.75
CA LEU A 356 15.50 -5.40 -16.83
C LEU A 356 15.87 -4.47 -15.66
N ILE A 357 14.96 -3.56 -15.29
CA ILE A 357 15.12 -2.67 -14.14
C ILE A 357 15.26 -3.50 -12.86
N GLU A 358 14.41 -4.51 -12.67
CA GLU A 358 14.48 -5.44 -11.54
C GLU A 358 15.82 -6.21 -11.50
N GLN A 359 16.31 -6.69 -12.65
CA GLN A 359 17.61 -7.39 -12.72
C GLN A 359 18.79 -6.46 -12.43
N ALA A 360 18.77 -5.22 -12.95
CA ALA A 360 19.81 -4.23 -12.70
C ALA A 360 19.90 -3.87 -11.21
N GLN A 361 18.76 -3.87 -10.51
CA GLN A 361 18.70 -3.59 -9.07
C GLN A 361 19.14 -4.78 -8.22
N ARG A 362 18.89 -6.02 -8.68
CA ARG A 362 19.38 -7.26 -8.04
C ARG A 362 20.89 -7.49 -8.21
N GLY A 363 21.52 -6.76 -9.14
CA GLY A 363 22.95 -6.82 -9.38
C GLY A 363 23.75 -6.47 -8.13
N PHE A 364 24.40 -7.51 -7.57
CA PHE A 364 25.35 -7.54 -6.45
C PHE A 364 24.78 -7.62 -5.01
N GLN A 365 24.15 -8.74 -4.65
CA GLN A 365 24.47 -9.35 -3.35
C GLN A 365 25.74 -10.18 -3.51
N ARG A 366 26.88 -9.69 -2.98
CA ARG A 366 28.06 -10.54 -2.80
C ARG A 366 27.65 -11.69 -1.89
N HIS A 367 27.59 -12.91 -2.42
CA HIS A 367 27.51 -14.09 -1.57
C HIS A 367 28.73 -14.08 -0.65
N ALA A 368 28.52 -14.15 0.67
CA ALA A 368 29.56 -14.14 1.71
C ALA A 368 30.64 -15.25 1.54
N SER A 369 30.45 -16.19 0.62
CA SER A 369 31.42 -17.20 0.22
C SER A 369 32.54 -16.68 -0.69
N PHE A 370 32.39 -15.51 -1.34
CA PHE A 370 33.44 -14.97 -2.22
C PHE A 370 34.55 -14.21 -1.47
N GLU A 371 34.28 -13.71 -0.26
CA GLU A 371 35.29 -13.04 0.59
C GLU A 371 36.34 -14.00 1.19
N ARG A 372 36.19 -15.32 0.98
CA ARG A 372 37.18 -16.33 1.41
C ARG A 372 38.15 -16.77 0.33
N ALA A 373 37.97 -16.34 -0.93
CA ALA A 373 38.96 -16.61 -1.97
C ALA A 373 40.04 -15.53 -1.91
N GLY A 374 41.27 -15.93 -1.58
CA GLY A 374 42.42 -15.03 -1.43
C GLY A 374 42.79 -14.26 -2.71
N PRO A 375 43.73 -13.31 -2.61
CA PRO A 375 44.06 -12.40 -3.70
C PRO A 375 44.74 -13.18 -4.84
N GLY A 376 44.10 -13.26 -6.01
CA GLY A 376 44.67 -13.93 -7.18
C GLY A 376 43.69 -14.44 -8.25
N ILE A 377 42.38 -14.34 -8.05
CA ILE A 377 41.41 -14.62 -9.15
C ILE A 377 41.14 -13.30 -9.88
N GLY A 378 41.57 -13.29 -11.14
CA GLY A 378 41.82 -12.11 -11.96
C GLY A 378 40.66 -11.13 -12.15
N GLU A 379 41.10 -9.91 -12.37
CA GLU A 379 40.40 -8.75 -12.89
C GLU A 379 39.52 -9.10 -14.11
N LEU A 380 38.22 -9.31 -13.88
CA LEU A 380 37.20 -8.93 -14.84
C LEU A 380 36.53 -7.68 -14.26
N SER A 381 36.58 -6.58 -15.01
CA SER A 381 35.98 -5.32 -14.61
C SER A 381 34.49 -5.54 -14.30
N PRO A 382 33.94 -4.96 -13.22
CA PRO A 382 32.52 -5.04 -12.88
C PRO A 382 31.56 -4.53 -13.98
N ALA A 383 32.09 -3.87 -15.02
CA ALA A 383 31.34 -3.40 -16.17
C ALA A 383 30.92 -4.51 -17.16
N ASP A 384 31.52 -5.70 -17.09
CA ASP A 384 31.35 -6.73 -18.13
C ASP A 384 30.15 -7.68 -17.92
N GLN A 385 29.35 -7.49 -16.85
CA GLN A 385 28.22 -8.37 -16.48
C GLN A 385 26.88 -7.66 -16.18
N SER A 386 26.71 -6.38 -16.52
CA SER A 386 25.46 -5.63 -16.29
C SER A 386 24.60 -5.50 -17.56
N TRP A 387 23.29 -5.65 -17.43
CA TRP A 387 22.34 -5.37 -18.51
C TRP A 387 22.47 -3.91 -19.00
N SER A 388 22.55 -3.71 -20.32
CA SER A 388 22.67 -2.38 -20.93
C SER A 388 21.32 -1.89 -21.45
N GLY A 389 20.74 -0.88 -20.78
CA GLY A 389 19.49 -0.25 -21.21
C GLY A 389 19.59 0.37 -22.61
N LYS A 390 20.75 0.95 -22.93
CA LYS A 390 21.05 1.52 -24.25
C LYS A 390 21.05 0.46 -25.36
N ALA A 391 21.76 -0.66 -25.15
CA ALA A 391 21.83 -1.73 -26.14
C ALA A 391 20.45 -2.36 -26.39
N PHE A 392 19.64 -2.52 -25.33
CA PHE A 392 18.27 -2.98 -25.44
C PHE A 392 17.40 -2.01 -26.26
N ALA A 393 17.41 -0.72 -25.92
CA ALA A 393 16.63 0.29 -26.63
C ALA A 393 16.99 0.37 -28.13
N GLU A 394 18.29 0.40 -28.45
CA GLU A 394 18.78 0.43 -29.83
C GLU A 394 18.31 -0.80 -30.63
N ALA A 395 18.44 -2.00 -30.06
CA ALA A 395 18.00 -3.22 -30.71
C ALA A 395 16.48 -3.29 -30.91
N VAL A 396 15.67 -2.85 -29.93
CA VAL A 396 14.21 -2.78 -30.07
C VAL A 396 13.81 -1.79 -31.17
N MET A 397 14.44 -0.61 -31.21
CA MET A 397 14.19 0.38 -32.26
C MET A 397 14.54 -0.14 -33.66
N HIS A 398 15.61 -0.94 -33.78
CA HIS A 398 15.97 -1.56 -35.06
C HIS A 398 14.97 -2.65 -35.50
N ILE A 399 14.37 -3.39 -34.56
CA ILE A 399 13.43 -4.47 -34.88
C ILE A 399 12.02 -3.96 -35.16
N ASN A 400 11.56 -2.96 -34.38
CA ASN A 400 10.28 -2.31 -34.58
C ASN A 400 10.44 -0.78 -34.58
N PRO A 401 10.77 -0.18 -35.73
CA PRO A 401 10.90 1.29 -35.85
C PRO A 401 9.58 2.04 -35.64
N THR A 402 8.44 1.37 -35.79
CA THR A 402 7.10 1.96 -35.66
C THR A 402 6.54 1.91 -34.23
N LEU A 403 7.31 1.41 -33.26
CA LEU A 403 6.88 1.29 -31.87
C LEU A 403 6.62 2.67 -31.24
N SER A 404 5.43 2.83 -30.65
CA SER A 404 5.11 4.02 -29.84
C SER A 404 5.72 3.90 -28.44
N TRP A 405 6.86 4.53 -28.23
CA TRP A 405 7.53 4.61 -26.93
C TRP A 405 6.79 5.45 -25.90
N VAL A 406 5.91 6.36 -26.36
CA VAL A 406 4.97 7.09 -25.50
C VAL A 406 4.04 6.09 -24.82
N ASN A 407 3.49 5.13 -25.58
CA ASN A 407 2.64 4.09 -25.03
C ASN A 407 3.43 3.11 -24.14
N VAL A 408 4.71 2.86 -24.42
CA VAL A 408 5.58 2.05 -23.54
C VAL A 408 5.65 2.69 -22.14
N ILE A 409 5.86 4.02 -22.06
CA ILE A 409 5.89 4.73 -20.77
C ILE A 409 4.53 4.64 -20.06
N VAL A 410 3.42 4.75 -20.80
CA VAL A 410 2.06 4.59 -20.23
C VAL A 410 1.86 3.18 -19.64
N TYR A 411 2.41 2.14 -20.28
CA TYR A 411 2.33 0.77 -19.77
C TYR A 411 3.35 0.44 -18.67
N LEU A 412 4.22 1.38 -18.27
CA LEU A 412 5.04 1.21 -17.06
C LEU A 412 4.24 1.42 -15.77
N ASP A 413 3.04 1.98 -15.88
CA ASP A 413 2.07 2.05 -14.79
C ASP A 413 1.53 0.64 -14.47
N ASP A 414 2.38 -0.16 -13.84
CA ASP A 414 2.15 -1.56 -13.50
C ASP A 414 2.55 -1.81 -12.04
N PRO A 415 1.82 -2.64 -11.27
CA PRO A 415 2.15 -2.95 -9.88
C PRO A 415 3.56 -3.55 -9.69
N ALA A 416 4.12 -4.19 -10.71
CA ALA A 416 5.46 -4.78 -10.65
C ALA A 416 6.58 -3.75 -10.91
N PHE A 417 6.27 -2.55 -11.41
CA PHE A 417 7.28 -1.53 -11.64
C PHE A 417 7.75 -0.91 -10.31
N ARG A 418 9.06 -1.04 -10.05
CA ARG A 418 9.69 -0.47 -8.85
C ARG A 418 11.13 -0.07 -9.11
N VAL A 419 11.51 1.11 -8.64
CA VAL A 419 12.89 1.60 -8.69
C VAL A 419 13.44 1.76 -7.27
N GLU A 420 14.28 0.82 -6.83
CA GLU A 420 14.81 0.80 -5.46
C GLU A 420 16.21 1.42 -5.33
N ASN A 421 16.98 1.47 -6.42
CA ASN A 421 18.36 1.96 -6.37
C ASN A 421 18.80 2.64 -7.66
N ARG A 422 19.93 3.35 -7.55
CA ARG A 422 20.61 4.05 -8.64
C ARG A 422 20.84 3.20 -9.89
N SER A 423 21.17 1.91 -9.74
CA SER A 423 21.42 1.01 -10.88
C SER A 423 20.15 0.74 -11.69
N GLY A 424 19.03 0.52 -11.01
CA GLY A 424 17.71 0.42 -11.64
C GLY A 424 17.30 1.70 -12.35
N PHE A 425 17.50 2.84 -11.68
CA PHE A 425 17.20 4.14 -12.27
C PHE A 425 18.08 4.45 -13.48
N LYS A 426 19.39 4.16 -13.39
CA LYS A 426 20.32 4.27 -14.51
C LYS A 426 19.83 3.46 -15.73
N LEU A 427 19.38 2.23 -15.52
CA LEU A 427 18.87 1.42 -16.62
C LEU A 427 17.59 2.02 -17.24
N PHE A 428 16.68 2.55 -16.42
CA PHE A 428 15.52 3.31 -16.91
C PHE A 428 15.96 4.49 -17.79
N VAL A 429 16.88 5.32 -17.29
CA VAL A 429 17.41 6.49 -18.00
C VAL A 429 18.11 6.07 -19.30
N ASP A 430 18.97 5.05 -19.26
CA ASP A 430 19.71 4.54 -20.42
C ASP A 430 18.74 4.05 -21.51
N VAL A 431 17.65 3.37 -21.17
CA VAL A 431 16.62 2.95 -22.14
C VAL A 431 15.97 4.16 -22.80
N PHE A 432 15.39 5.06 -22.02
CA PHE A 432 14.54 6.11 -22.57
C PHE A 432 15.32 7.26 -23.21
N LEU A 433 16.48 7.64 -22.68
CA LEU A 433 17.32 8.66 -23.32
C LEU A 433 17.97 8.17 -24.62
N SER A 434 18.18 6.86 -24.76
CA SER A 434 18.65 6.27 -26.04
C SER A 434 17.59 6.35 -27.13
N VAL A 435 16.30 6.24 -26.76
CA VAL A 435 15.17 6.34 -27.69
C VAL A 435 14.95 7.79 -28.12
N TYR A 436 14.77 8.69 -27.16
CA TYR A 436 14.32 10.06 -27.45
C TYR A 436 15.47 10.99 -27.86
N LYS A 437 16.74 10.62 -27.58
CA LYS A 437 17.91 11.51 -27.61
C LYS A 437 17.70 12.72 -26.69
N ALA A 438 18.79 13.36 -26.28
CA ALA A 438 18.93 14.15 -25.04
C ALA A 438 17.87 15.23 -24.68
N ARG A 439 16.84 15.54 -25.49
CA ARG A 439 15.84 16.59 -25.20
C ARG A 439 14.38 16.32 -25.61
N ASN A 440 14.03 15.15 -26.16
CA ASN A 440 12.65 14.89 -26.64
C ASN A 440 11.84 13.94 -25.75
N PHE A 441 12.32 13.65 -24.53
CA PHE A 441 11.60 12.75 -23.62
C PHE A 441 10.26 13.38 -23.19
N PRO A 442 9.13 12.65 -23.26
CA PRO A 442 7.81 13.16 -22.89
C PRO A 442 7.65 13.20 -21.35
N VAL A 443 8.31 14.18 -20.72
CA VAL A 443 8.38 14.34 -19.25
C VAL A 443 7.00 14.47 -18.60
N GLU A 444 6.02 15.00 -19.31
CA GLU A 444 4.63 15.15 -18.86
C GLU A 444 4.00 13.82 -18.40
N LEU A 445 4.43 12.68 -18.96
CA LEU A 445 3.93 11.36 -18.57
C LEU A 445 4.37 10.94 -17.16
N LEU A 446 5.44 11.54 -16.62
CA LEU A 446 5.89 11.30 -15.25
C LEU A 446 5.00 12.03 -14.22
N TYR A 447 4.41 13.16 -14.62
CA TYR A 447 3.53 13.98 -13.79
C TYR A 447 2.05 13.59 -13.91
N LYS A 448 1.69 12.90 -15.01
CA LYS A 448 0.34 12.34 -15.18
C LYS A 448 0.01 11.42 -14.01
N GLU A 449 -1.26 11.35 -13.67
CA GLU A 449 -1.76 10.42 -12.67
C GLU A 449 -1.59 8.96 -13.12
N TRP A 450 -0.84 8.19 -12.33
CA TRP A 450 -0.70 6.74 -12.48
C TRP A 450 -1.72 6.01 -11.60
N ALA A 451 -2.23 4.87 -12.07
CA ALA A 451 -3.06 3.96 -11.30
C ALA A 451 -2.25 3.34 -10.14
N ASN A 452 -0.97 3.05 -10.36
CA ASN A 452 -0.05 2.50 -9.38
C ASN A 452 0.83 3.62 -8.78
N GLN A 453 0.31 4.28 -7.74
CA GLN A 453 0.98 5.44 -7.13
C GLN A 453 2.31 5.09 -6.44
N ASP A 454 2.45 3.89 -5.87
CA ASP A 454 3.73 3.44 -5.28
C ASP A 454 4.83 3.38 -6.35
N ALA A 455 4.49 2.86 -7.53
CA ALA A 455 5.39 2.75 -8.68
C ALA A 455 5.87 4.15 -9.11
N GLN A 456 4.93 5.09 -9.27
CA GLN A 456 5.21 6.49 -9.59
C GLN A 456 6.09 7.18 -8.53
N LEU A 457 5.80 6.98 -7.23
CA LEU A 457 6.58 7.58 -6.14
C LEU A 457 8.02 7.07 -6.13
N THR A 458 8.25 5.77 -6.35
CA THR A 458 9.63 5.25 -6.41
C THR A 458 10.42 5.86 -7.55
N LEU A 459 9.79 6.09 -8.70
CA LEU A 459 10.44 6.74 -9.84
C LEU A 459 10.76 8.21 -9.54
N LEU A 460 9.80 8.98 -9.05
CA LEU A 460 9.98 10.39 -8.72
C LEU A 460 11.04 10.59 -7.62
N GLN A 461 11.08 9.69 -6.63
CA GLN A 461 12.13 9.72 -5.61
C GLN A 461 13.53 9.55 -6.23
N ASN A 462 13.71 8.57 -7.12
CA ASN A 462 15.00 8.36 -7.79
C ASN A 462 15.38 9.52 -8.74
N VAL A 463 14.40 10.15 -9.39
CA VAL A 463 14.62 11.37 -10.17
C VAL A 463 15.21 12.47 -9.29
N ILE A 464 14.64 12.69 -8.10
CA ILE A 464 15.12 13.70 -7.15
C ILE A 464 16.53 13.34 -6.64
N GLU A 465 16.77 12.09 -6.24
CA GLU A 465 18.04 11.65 -5.65
C GLU A 465 19.20 11.54 -6.68
N HIS A 466 18.90 11.38 -7.97
CA HIS A 466 19.88 11.13 -9.02
C HIS A 466 19.72 12.10 -10.21
N SER A 467 19.70 13.40 -9.89
CA SER A 467 19.61 14.49 -10.87
C SER A 467 20.76 14.53 -11.88
N ASP A 468 21.90 13.92 -11.57
CA ASP A 468 23.04 13.77 -12.47
C ASP A 468 22.77 12.78 -13.63
N LEU A 469 21.81 11.87 -13.45
CA LEU A 469 21.37 10.94 -14.49
C LEU A 469 20.18 11.49 -15.27
N PHE A 470 19.24 12.15 -14.60
CA PHE A 470 18.05 12.72 -15.21
C PHE A 470 17.56 13.94 -14.45
N CYS A 471 17.53 15.09 -15.11
CA CYS A 471 17.10 16.34 -14.51
C CYS A 471 15.83 16.88 -15.19
N LEU A 472 14.80 17.21 -14.40
CA LEU A 472 13.50 17.64 -14.89
C LEU A 472 13.56 19.02 -15.56
N ILE A 473 14.50 19.88 -15.16
CA ILE A 473 14.65 21.23 -15.72
C ILE A 473 15.21 21.23 -17.14
N ASP A 474 15.81 20.12 -17.58
CA ASP A 474 16.29 19.97 -18.96
C ASP A 474 15.15 19.81 -19.97
N TYR A 475 13.92 19.63 -19.49
CA TYR A 475 12.70 19.41 -20.27
C TYR A 475 11.69 20.55 -20.07
N PRO A 476 10.68 20.70 -20.95
CA PRO A 476 9.60 21.66 -20.74
C PRO A 476 8.92 21.45 -19.38
N HIS A 477 8.91 22.49 -18.54
CA HIS A 477 8.32 22.46 -17.20
C HIS A 477 7.79 23.83 -16.81
N ARG A 478 6.90 23.87 -15.82
CA ARG A 478 6.55 25.12 -15.13
C ARG A 478 7.61 25.42 -14.08
N SER A 479 8.35 26.51 -14.25
CA SER A 479 9.35 26.93 -13.26
C SER A 479 8.67 27.52 -12.01
N VAL A 480 9.20 27.15 -10.84
CA VAL A 480 8.78 27.70 -9.54
C VAL A 480 9.24 29.15 -9.39
N VAL A 481 10.43 29.50 -9.89
CA VAL A 481 10.97 30.85 -9.78
C VAL A 481 10.53 31.66 -10.99
N GLN A 482 9.54 32.53 -10.78
CA GLN A 482 9.08 33.44 -11.81
C GLN A 482 9.85 34.78 -11.75
N PRO A 483 10.04 35.47 -12.89
CA PRO A 483 10.71 36.78 -12.93
C PRO A 483 10.07 37.85 -12.02
N SER A 484 8.79 37.71 -11.69
CA SER A 484 8.03 38.61 -10.81
C SER A 484 8.43 38.52 -9.33
N HIS A 485 9.02 37.40 -8.89
CA HIS A 485 9.21 37.11 -7.46
C HIS A 485 10.26 37.98 -6.75
N SER A 486 11.04 38.81 -7.44
CA SER A 486 11.96 39.80 -6.85
C SER A 486 12.81 39.24 -5.68
N LEU A 487 13.35 38.02 -5.85
CA LEU A 487 14.14 37.34 -4.83
C LEU A 487 15.48 38.07 -4.60
N LYS A 488 15.93 38.13 -3.33
CA LYS A 488 17.22 38.76 -2.98
C LYS A 488 18.39 37.87 -3.37
N ASN A 489 18.26 36.56 -3.12
CA ASN A 489 19.19 35.54 -3.55
C ASN A 489 18.44 34.62 -4.51
N VAL A 490 18.74 34.68 -5.80
CA VAL A 490 18.15 33.77 -6.78
C VAL A 490 18.77 32.38 -6.57
N PRO A 491 17.99 31.32 -6.35
CA PRO A 491 18.51 29.97 -6.24
C PRO A 491 19.28 29.55 -7.50
N ASP A 492 20.39 28.83 -7.33
CA ASP A 492 21.15 28.31 -8.47
C ASP A 492 20.45 27.08 -9.03
N GLU A 493 19.75 27.26 -10.16
CA GLU A 493 19.04 26.18 -10.86
C GLU A 493 19.99 25.08 -11.36
N LYS A 494 21.31 25.30 -11.36
CA LYS A 494 22.31 24.30 -11.77
C LYS A 494 22.79 23.42 -10.62
N ASP A 495 22.46 23.74 -9.37
CA ASP A 495 22.78 22.87 -8.24
C ASP A 495 21.97 21.58 -8.37
N SER A 496 22.68 20.45 -8.47
CA SER A 496 22.10 19.11 -8.63
C SER A 496 21.07 18.80 -7.55
N ASN A 497 21.21 19.37 -6.35
CA ASN A 497 20.27 19.10 -5.26
C ASN A 497 19.01 19.96 -5.29
N ILE A 498 19.02 21.06 -6.06
CA ILE A 498 17.95 22.05 -6.10
C ILE A 498 17.20 21.99 -7.43
N ALA A 499 17.90 21.70 -8.53
CA ALA A 499 17.41 21.75 -9.90
C ALA A 499 16.02 21.13 -10.07
N ASN A 500 15.83 19.88 -9.65
CA ASN A 500 14.55 19.19 -9.79
C ASN A 500 13.40 19.83 -8.99
N TRP A 501 13.68 20.49 -7.86
CA TRP A 501 12.69 21.21 -7.07
C TRP A 501 12.22 22.51 -7.71
N CYS A 502 12.98 23.06 -8.67
CA CYS A 502 12.55 24.21 -9.47
C CYS A 502 11.42 23.85 -10.45
N CYS A 503 11.13 22.55 -10.65
CA CYS A 503 9.98 22.08 -11.41
C CYS A 503 8.70 22.10 -10.55
N LEU A 504 7.75 22.97 -10.89
CA LEU A 504 6.47 23.09 -10.17
C LEU A 504 5.62 21.82 -10.33
N ASP A 505 5.66 21.21 -11.52
CA ASP A 505 4.88 20.00 -11.84
C ASP A 505 5.26 18.81 -10.94
N LEU A 506 6.53 18.70 -10.53
CA LEU A 506 6.99 17.69 -9.57
C LEU A 506 6.28 17.86 -8.21
N THR A 507 6.32 19.08 -7.67
CA THR A 507 5.73 19.37 -6.35
C THR A 507 4.21 19.22 -6.40
N GLU A 508 3.57 19.65 -7.49
CA GLU A 508 2.13 19.45 -7.71
C GLU A 508 1.75 17.97 -7.75
N THR A 509 2.52 17.15 -8.48
CA THR A 509 2.29 15.70 -8.56
C THR A 509 2.42 15.03 -7.19
N LEU A 510 3.47 15.36 -6.43
CA LEU A 510 3.69 14.83 -5.09
C LEU A 510 2.53 15.18 -4.13
N LEU A 511 2.07 16.44 -4.15
CA LEU A 511 0.93 16.86 -3.33
C LEU A 511 -0.37 16.20 -3.77
N SER A 512 -0.60 16.06 -5.08
CA SER A 512 -1.77 15.35 -5.64
C SER A 512 -1.83 13.88 -5.20
N ILE A 513 -0.68 13.20 -5.12
CA ILE A 513 -0.59 11.84 -4.58
C ILE A 513 -0.89 11.82 -3.07
N ALA A 514 -0.36 12.79 -2.31
CA ALA A 514 -0.60 12.87 -0.87
C ALA A 514 -2.07 13.14 -0.53
N ASP A 515 -2.75 14.00 -1.28
CA ASP A 515 -4.13 14.43 -0.99
C ASP A 515 -5.16 13.28 -1.09
N ARG A 516 -4.77 12.14 -1.67
CA ARG A 516 -5.60 10.92 -1.73
C ARG A 516 -5.52 10.04 -0.49
N GLY A 517 -4.65 10.38 0.46
CA GLY A 517 -4.62 9.79 1.80
C GLY A 517 -3.74 8.56 1.99
N SER A 518 -3.61 7.66 1.01
CA SER A 518 -2.87 6.40 1.17
C SER A 518 -1.34 6.56 1.27
N HIS A 519 -0.76 7.60 0.66
CA HIS A 519 0.70 7.77 0.55
C HIS A 519 1.25 9.03 1.22
N ILE A 520 0.51 9.67 2.14
CA ILE A 520 0.93 10.91 2.82
C ILE A 520 2.31 10.77 3.48
N GLN A 521 2.57 9.67 4.19
CA GLN A 521 3.85 9.45 4.87
C GLN A 521 5.01 9.17 3.90
N ALA A 522 4.74 8.64 2.70
CA ALA A 522 5.76 8.42 1.68
C ALA A 522 6.16 9.76 1.05
N VAL A 523 5.17 10.58 0.66
CA VAL A 523 5.41 11.91 0.11
C VAL A 523 6.11 12.82 1.13
N ALA A 524 5.69 12.79 2.40
CA ALA A 524 6.35 13.56 3.45
C ALA A 524 7.83 13.19 3.61
N ARG A 525 8.20 11.91 3.43
CA ARG A 525 9.60 11.45 3.46
C ARG A 525 10.39 11.96 2.25
N ILE A 526 9.79 11.99 1.06
CA ILE A 526 10.44 12.53 -0.15
C ILE A 526 10.67 14.04 -0.03
N LEU A 527 9.75 14.78 0.59
CA LEU A 527 9.87 16.22 0.79
C LEU A 527 10.82 16.60 1.94
N GLN A 528 11.08 15.68 2.88
CA GLN A 528 11.84 15.97 4.10
C GLN A 528 13.26 16.54 3.83
N PRO A 529 14.04 16.05 2.86
CA PRO A 529 15.35 16.61 2.54
C PRO A 529 15.28 18.04 1.98
N ALA A 530 14.21 18.36 1.25
CA ALA A 530 14.02 19.68 0.66
C ALA A 530 13.72 20.77 1.69
N LEU A 531 13.11 20.41 2.83
CA LEU A 531 12.73 21.36 3.89
C LEU A 531 13.90 22.23 4.39
N PRO A 532 15.07 21.67 4.79
CA PRO A 532 16.23 22.48 5.16
C PRO A 532 17.05 22.98 3.96
N GLN A 533 17.00 22.29 2.82
CA GLN A 533 17.90 22.54 1.69
C GLN A 533 17.43 23.69 0.80
N CYS A 534 16.15 23.72 0.44
CA CYS A 534 15.56 24.73 -0.44
C CYS A 534 14.16 25.18 0.05
N PRO A 535 14.06 25.72 1.29
CA PRO A 535 12.78 26.11 1.88
C PRO A 535 12.05 27.21 1.12
N ASP A 536 12.77 28.13 0.46
CA ASP A 536 12.16 29.18 -0.36
C ASP A 536 11.51 28.63 -1.63
N ILE A 537 12.19 27.75 -2.37
CA ILE A 537 11.65 27.10 -3.57
C ILE A 537 10.43 26.27 -3.19
N LEU A 538 10.50 25.47 -2.13
CA LEU A 538 9.38 24.63 -1.72
C LEU A 538 8.15 25.46 -1.30
N LEU A 539 8.34 26.54 -0.53
CA LEU A 539 7.24 27.45 -0.17
C LEU A 539 6.66 28.17 -1.39
N LEU A 540 7.51 28.67 -2.30
CA LEU A 540 7.08 29.28 -3.55
C LEU A 540 6.25 28.31 -4.40
N ALA A 541 6.70 27.06 -4.53
CA ALA A 541 5.99 26.04 -5.27
C ALA A 541 4.61 25.81 -4.65
N ILE A 542 4.55 25.60 -3.33
CA ILE A 542 3.30 25.37 -2.61
C ILE A 542 2.29 26.52 -2.78
N PHE A 543 2.74 27.77 -2.78
CA PHE A 543 1.86 28.94 -2.96
C PHE A 543 1.30 29.11 -4.38
N GLN A 544 1.93 28.47 -5.38
CA GLN A 544 1.56 28.56 -6.79
C GLN A 544 0.66 27.41 -7.28
N ILE A 545 0.57 26.30 -6.53
CA ILE A 545 -0.13 25.10 -7.00
C ILE A 545 -1.65 25.20 -6.79
N HIS A 546 -2.38 25.20 -7.92
CA HIS A 546 -3.84 25.18 -8.01
C HIS A 546 -4.43 23.80 -7.72
N THR A 547 -4.34 23.31 -6.49
CA THR A 547 -4.99 22.04 -6.15
C THR A 547 -6.45 22.28 -5.75
N SER A 548 -7.38 21.83 -6.60
CA SER A 548 -8.83 21.89 -6.40
C SER A 548 -9.38 20.83 -5.43
N LEU A 549 -8.49 20.05 -4.79
CA LEU A 549 -8.88 18.92 -3.95
C LEU A 549 -9.07 19.32 -2.47
N PRO A 550 -9.99 18.66 -1.75
CA PRO A 550 -10.46 19.10 -0.44
C PRO A 550 -9.47 18.83 0.73
N HIS A 551 -8.42 18.04 0.53
CA HIS A 551 -7.55 17.54 1.61
C HIS A 551 -6.19 18.25 1.71
N GLN A 552 -6.18 19.58 1.89
CA GLN A 552 -4.96 20.42 2.01
C GLN A 552 -4.05 20.16 3.25
N SER A 553 -4.25 19.04 3.96
CA SER A 553 -3.62 18.78 5.27
C SER A 553 -2.09 18.70 5.23
N LEU A 554 -1.49 18.07 4.21
CA LEU A 554 -0.02 17.98 4.11
C LEU A 554 0.58 19.33 3.74
N ARG A 555 -0.05 20.04 2.80
CA ARG A 555 0.35 21.39 2.37
C ARG A 555 0.41 22.34 3.56
N GLU A 556 -0.64 22.40 4.35
CA GLU A 556 -0.71 23.24 5.56
C GLU A 556 0.36 22.85 6.57
N ARG A 557 0.56 21.55 6.81
CA ARG A 557 1.60 21.06 7.74
C ARG A 557 3.01 21.50 7.31
N ILE A 558 3.31 21.48 6.01
CA ILE A 558 4.60 21.92 5.49
C ILE A 558 4.77 23.43 5.66
N ILE A 559 3.75 24.22 5.29
CA ILE A 559 3.77 25.68 5.45
C ILE A 559 4.01 26.04 6.93
N THR A 560 3.18 25.52 7.83
CA THR A 560 3.27 25.81 9.27
C THR A 560 4.60 25.37 9.88
N ALA A 561 5.19 24.26 9.40
CA ALA A 561 6.49 23.80 9.86
C ALA A 561 7.66 24.69 9.39
N LEU A 562 7.61 25.19 8.15
CA LEU A 562 8.69 25.99 7.57
C LEU A 562 8.67 27.46 8.01
N LEU A 563 7.48 28.06 8.12
CA LEU A 563 7.30 29.50 8.31
C LEU A 563 8.14 30.10 9.46
N PRO A 564 8.13 29.57 10.70
CA PRO A 564 8.80 30.22 11.83
C PRO A 564 10.32 30.39 11.62
N ASN A 565 10.98 29.34 11.13
CA ASN A 565 12.42 29.37 10.88
C ASN A 565 12.74 30.19 9.64
N PHE A 566 11.92 30.05 8.59
CA PHE A 566 12.08 30.76 7.33
C PHE A 566 12.01 32.29 7.51
N ILE A 567 11.03 32.79 8.25
CA ILE A 567 10.86 34.23 8.57
C ILE A 567 12.11 34.80 9.25
N CYS A 568 12.69 34.05 10.21
CA CYS A 568 13.80 34.54 11.01
C CYS A 568 15.14 34.50 10.26
N GLN A 569 15.38 33.46 9.46
CA GLN A 569 16.72 33.13 8.98
C GLN A 569 16.91 33.37 7.48
N HIS A 570 15.85 33.33 6.67
CA HIS A 570 16.00 33.28 5.22
C HIS A 570 16.05 34.68 4.57
N PRO A 571 17.00 34.96 3.64
CA PRO A 571 17.10 36.26 2.98
C PRO A 571 15.90 36.57 2.08
N ASN A 572 15.31 35.54 1.45
CA ASN A 572 14.14 35.68 0.56
C ASN A 572 12.79 35.74 1.30
N ALA A 573 12.77 35.78 2.64
CA ALA A 573 11.53 35.65 3.41
C ALA A 573 10.42 36.60 2.95
N ILE A 574 10.74 37.89 2.80
CA ILE A 574 9.76 38.93 2.42
C ILE A 574 9.18 38.68 1.03
N ALA A 575 10.04 38.31 0.08
CA ALA A 575 9.64 38.09 -1.31
C ALA A 575 8.71 36.88 -1.44
N VAL A 576 9.09 35.74 -0.85
CA VAL A 576 8.30 34.50 -0.87
C VAL A 576 6.98 34.66 -0.14
N LEU A 577 6.97 35.32 1.02
CA LEU A 577 5.75 35.56 1.77
C LEU A 577 4.81 36.52 1.05
N ASN A 578 5.31 37.51 0.30
CA ASN A 578 4.48 38.39 -0.53
C ASN A 578 3.77 37.61 -1.66
N VAL A 579 4.40 36.57 -2.22
CA VAL A 579 3.76 35.67 -3.19
C VAL A 579 2.60 34.91 -2.52
N GLY A 580 2.82 34.35 -1.33
CA GLY A 580 1.75 33.67 -0.58
C GLY A 580 0.63 34.61 -0.12
N TRP A 581 0.98 35.81 0.36
CA TRP A 581 0.06 36.84 0.88
C TRP A 581 -0.87 37.41 -0.20
N ASN A 582 -0.40 37.46 -1.44
CA ASN A 582 -1.16 37.93 -2.58
C ASN A 582 -1.54 36.78 -3.53
N SER A 583 -1.48 35.53 -3.04
CA SER A 583 -1.86 34.37 -3.84
C SER A 583 -3.37 34.34 -4.05
N ASP A 584 -3.79 34.34 -5.32
CA ASP A 584 -5.18 34.10 -5.72
C ASP A 584 -5.51 32.60 -5.81
N VAL A 585 -4.50 31.75 -5.65
CA VAL A 585 -4.58 30.29 -5.80
C VAL A 585 -5.20 29.63 -4.57
N LEU A 586 -4.79 30.11 -3.39
CA LEU A 586 -5.14 29.54 -2.09
C LEU A 586 -6.18 30.42 -1.39
N PRO A 587 -6.97 29.88 -0.44
CA PRO A 587 -7.87 30.70 0.36
C PRO A 587 -7.06 31.75 1.14
N ARG A 588 -7.13 33.00 0.68
CA ARG A 588 -6.32 34.12 1.19
C ARG A 588 -6.31 34.21 2.70
N LYS A 589 -7.49 34.15 3.32
CA LYS A 589 -7.66 34.19 4.77
C LYS A 589 -6.86 33.10 5.48
N LYS A 590 -6.83 31.88 4.94
CA LYS A 590 -6.15 30.73 5.56
C LYS A 590 -4.63 30.88 5.51
N ILE A 591 -4.09 31.39 4.41
CA ILE A 591 -2.65 31.67 4.27
C ILE A 591 -2.23 32.82 5.16
N HIS A 592 -3.03 33.88 5.20
CA HIS A 592 -2.83 34.98 6.15
C HIS A 592 -2.81 34.43 7.58
N ASP A 593 -3.82 33.67 8.00
CA ASP A 593 -3.91 33.08 9.34
C ASP A 593 -2.66 32.23 9.68
N MET A 594 -2.15 31.41 8.76
CA MET A 594 -0.92 30.63 8.97
C MET A 594 0.35 31.50 9.13
N ILE A 595 0.50 32.54 8.30
CA ILE A 595 1.65 33.47 8.39
C ILE A 595 1.58 34.26 9.70
N LEU A 596 0.40 34.74 10.05
CA LEU A 596 0.10 35.48 11.26
C LEU A 596 0.36 34.62 12.52
N GLU A 597 -0.10 33.37 12.52
CA GLU A 597 0.17 32.40 13.58
C GLU A 597 1.67 32.06 13.71
N ALA A 598 2.41 32.03 12.60
CA ALA A 598 3.86 31.86 12.63
C ALA A 598 4.56 33.04 13.32
N PHE A 599 4.15 34.29 13.07
CA PHE A 599 4.68 35.46 13.78
C PHE A 599 4.45 35.37 15.29
N VAL A 600 3.22 35.00 15.69
CA VAL A 600 2.89 34.78 17.11
C VAL A 600 3.75 33.67 17.70
N THR A 601 3.90 32.55 17.00
CA THR A 601 4.70 31.40 17.44
C THR A 601 6.17 31.77 17.64
N ILE A 602 6.76 32.58 16.75
CA ILE A 602 8.14 33.07 16.88
C ILE A 602 8.28 33.90 18.18
N TYR A 603 7.34 34.81 18.43
CA TYR A 603 7.37 35.65 19.62
C TYR A 603 7.18 34.83 20.91
N VAL A 604 6.18 33.95 20.98
CA VAL A 604 5.90 33.16 22.20
C VAL A 604 7.09 32.27 22.58
N LYS A 605 7.80 31.69 21.60
CA LYS A 605 8.99 30.87 21.85
C LYS A 605 10.18 31.65 22.43
N ALA A 606 10.26 32.96 22.18
CA ALA A 606 11.39 33.79 22.61
C ALA A 606 10.91 35.22 22.85
N SER A 607 10.04 35.41 23.85
CA SER A 607 9.31 36.67 24.04
C SER A 607 10.21 37.86 24.33
N ASP A 608 11.42 37.63 24.86
CA ASP A 608 12.42 38.66 25.16
C ASP A 608 13.42 38.94 24.02
N ASP A 609 13.36 38.17 22.92
CA ASP A 609 14.23 38.34 21.76
C ASP A 609 13.76 39.49 20.85
N GLN A 610 14.34 40.66 21.08
CA GLN A 610 14.02 41.88 20.32
C GLN A 610 14.46 41.84 18.87
N GLN A 611 15.49 41.05 18.53
CA GLN A 611 15.93 40.93 17.15
C GLN A 611 14.86 40.20 16.34
N LYS A 612 14.27 39.15 16.89
CA LYS A 612 13.12 38.46 16.28
C LYS A 612 11.90 39.36 16.19
N LEU A 613 11.56 40.12 17.23
CA LEU A 613 10.44 41.06 17.18
C LEU A 613 10.62 42.13 16.10
N ALA A 614 11.83 42.69 15.98
CA ALA A 614 12.17 43.64 14.93
C ALA A 614 12.08 43.01 13.53
N LYS A 615 12.54 41.76 13.38
CA LYS A 615 12.43 41.01 12.14
C LYS A 615 10.98 40.76 11.74
N ILE A 616 10.12 40.37 12.70
CA ILE A 616 8.68 40.21 12.49
C ILE A 616 8.06 41.53 11.99
N LEU A 617 8.39 42.65 12.65
CA LEU A 617 7.89 43.96 12.26
C LEU A 617 8.30 44.33 10.83
N ASP A 618 9.57 44.13 10.47
CA ASP A 618 10.08 44.43 9.13
C ASP A 618 9.37 43.59 8.06
N VAL A 619 9.24 42.28 8.29
CA VAL A 619 8.55 41.40 7.35
C VAL A 619 7.06 41.79 7.25
N ALA A 620 6.36 41.98 8.37
CA ALA A 620 4.94 42.32 8.36
C ALA A 620 4.64 43.69 7.73
N HIS A 621 5.55 44.66 7.87
CA HIS A 621 5.44 45.96 7.21
C HIS A 621 5.58 45.84 5.70
N ASP A 622 6.51 45.00 5.22
CA ASP A 622 6.74 44.78 3.79
C ASP A 622 5.73 43.83 3.13
N LEU A 623 4.83 43.20 3.91
CA LEU A 623 3.70 42.43 3.40
C LEU A 623 2.56 43.38 2.97
N LYS A 624 2.52 43.72 1.69
CA LYS A 624 1.50 44.61 1.10
C LYS A 624 0.27 43.80 0.68
N PRO A 625 -0.97 44.32 0.82
CA PRO A 625 -1.31 45.71 1.16
C PRO A 625 -1.52 46.02 2.66
N GLN A 626 -1.78 45.03 3.52
CA GLN A 626 -2.22 45.27 4.91
C GLN A 626 -1.58 44.35 5.97
N GLY A 627 -0.40 43.76 5.73
CA GLY A 627 0.23 42.78 6.62
C GLY A 627 0.37 43.23 8.07
N LEU A 628 0.96 44.40 8.31
CA LEU A 628 1.12 44.96 9.66
C LEU A 628 -0.23 45.26 10.33
N SER A 629 -1.20 45.77 9.58
CA SER A 629 -2.53 46.10 10.11
C SER A 629 -3.28 44.84 10.54
N GLU A 630 -3.21 43.78 9.74
CA GLU A 630 -3.82 42.49 10.06
C GLU A 630 -3.13 41.81 11.25
N LEU A 631 -1.79 41.89 11.34
CA LEU A 631 -1.02 41.37 12.47
C LEU A 631 -1.37 42.06 13.80
N LEU A 632 -1.52 43.38 13.80
CA LEU A 632 -2.01 44.15 14.95
C LEU A 632 -3.51 43.91 15.23
N GLY A 633 -4.23 43.25 14.31
CA GLY A 633 -5.60 42.80 14.46
C GLY A 633 -5.74 41.51 15.27
N ILE A 634 -4.67 40.73 15.45
CA ILE A 634 -4.72 39.43 16.14
C ILE A 634 -4.98 39.62 17.63
N GLY A 635 -6.19 39.29 18.06
CA GLY A 635 -6.60 39.46 19.46
C GLY A 635 -6.14 38.37 20.44
N LYS A 636 -5.47 37.32 19.97
CA LYS A 636 -5.16 36.14 20.79
C LYS A 636 -4.02 36.38 21.80
N GLU A 637 -3.08 37.28 21.48
CA GLU A 637 -1.87 37.51 22.31
C GLU A 637 -1.63 39.01 22.52
N LEU A 638 -2.30 39.58 23.54
CA LEU A 638 -2.19 41.00 23.89
C LEU A 638 -0.74 41.47 24.16
N PRO A 639 0.11 40.73 24.91
CA PRO A 639 1.50 41.12 25.13
C PRO A 639 2.30 41.29 23.83
N PHE A 640 2.05 40.41 22.85
CA PHE A 640 2.74 40.44 21.56
C PHE A 640 2.36 41.68 20.75
N ILE A 641 1.06 41.95 20.59
CA ILE A 641 0.60 43.09 19.77
C ILE A 641 0.96 44.44 20.38
N ILE A 642 1.00 44.55 21.72
CA ILE A 642 1.44 45.77 22.42
C ILE A 642 2.93 46.01 22.16
N ASP A 643 3.75 44.97 22.25
CA ASP A 643 5.20 45.07 21.99
C ASP A 643 5.50 45.44 20.55
N LEU A 644 4.79 44.81 19.63
CA LEU A 644 4.90 45.10 18.22
C LEU A 644 4.43 46.53 17.91
N ALA A 645 3.33 47.00 18.50
CA ALA A 645 2.82 48.36 18.34
C ALA A 645 3.79 49.43 18.88
N CYS A 646 4.40 49.18 20.05
CA CYS A 646 5.41 50.05 20.61
C CYS A 646 6.64 50.14 19.69
N LEU A 647 7.08 49.01 19.13
CA LEU A 647 8.21 48.98 18.20
C LEU A 647 7.88 49.63 16.85
N ALA A 648 6.66 49.41 16.34
CA ALA A 648 6.16 50.04 15.12
C ALA A 648 6.07 51.56 15.27
N SER A 649 5.63 52.05 16.43
CA SER A 649 5.61 53.49 16.75
C SER A 649 7.01 54.07 16.82
N LYS A 650 8.00 53.32 17.31
CA LYS A 650 9.41 53.76 17.32
C LYS A 650 10.00 53.87 15.91
N ARG A 651 9.47 53.13 14.94
CA ARG A 651 9.87 53.16 13.52
C ARG A 651 8.94 54.01 12.64
N ASP A 652 8.05 54.80 13.24
CA ASP A 652 7.07 55.64 12.53
C ASP A 652 6.11 54.87 11.60
N TYR A 653 5.93 53.57 11.81
CA TYR A 653 4.99 52.73 11.05
C TYR A 653 3.56 52.78 11.60
N LEU A 654 3.38 53.25 12.85
CA LEU A 654 2.09 53.27 13.55
C LEU A 654 1.96 54.51 14.44
N LYS A 655 0.77 55.12 14.46
CA LYS A 655 0.40 56.13 15.47
C LYS A 655 -0.15 55.45 16.72
N LEU A 656 0.70 55.27 17.73
CA LEU A 656 0.39 54.49 18.94
C LEU A 656 -0.85 54.99 19.69
N GLU A 657 -0.99 56.30 19.87
CA GLU A 657 -2.11 56.91 20.61
C GLU A 657 -3.47 56.56 20.01
N LYS A 658 -3.61 56.73 18.69
CA LYS A 658 -4.84 56.38 17.98
C LYS A 658 -5.10 54.87 18.05
N TRP A 659 -4.07 54.06 17.89
CA TRP A 659 -4.19 52.61 17.93
C TRP A 659 -4.64 52.09 19.30
N LEU A 660 -4.09 52.65 20.39
CA LEU A 660 -4.48 52.30 21.77
C LEU A 660 -5.95 52.63 22.03
N GLU A 661 -6.42 53.81 21.61
CA GLU A 661 -7.83 54.21 21.74
C GLU A 661 -8.76 53.30 20.94
N ASP A 662 -8.35 52.89 19.73
CA ASP A 662 -9.14 51.97 18.91
C ASP A 662 -9.18 50.56 19.54
N LYS A 663 -8.08 50.06 20.10
CA LYS A 663 -8.04 48.75 20.78
C LYS A 663 -8.69 48.73 22.16
N TYR A 664 -8.76 49.87 22.84
CA TYR A 664 -9.43 49.96 24.14
C TYR A 664 -10.93 49.63 24.04
N LYS A 665 -11.57 50.01 22.92
CA LYS A 665 -12.98 49.72 22.63
C LYS A 665 -13.27 48.21 22.66
N ASP A 666 -12.30 47.40 22.23
CA ASP A 666 -12.43 45.95 22.11
C ASP A 666 -12.03 45.21 23.40
N TYR A 667 -10.90 45.58 24.03
CA TYR A 667 -10.28 44.80 25.12
C TYR A 667 -10.41 45.42 26.52
N LYS A 668 -10.80 46.70 26.63
CA LYS A 668 -11.01 47.43 27.89
C LYS A 668 -9.88 47.22 28.91
N ASP A 669 -10.21 46.79 30.12
CA ASP A 669 -9.29 46.71 31.26
C ASP A 669 -8.17 45.69 31.06
N SER A 670 -8.40 44.65 30.25
CA SER A 670 -7.36 43.65 29.93
C SER A 670 -6.19 44.27 29.15
N LEU A 671 -6.47 45.26 28.30
CA LEU A 671 -5.43 46.02 27.60
C LEU A 671 -4.58 46.82 28.59
N ILE A 672 -5.23 47.49 29.55
CA ILE A 672 -4.57 48.31 30.58
C ILE A 672 -3.66 47.45 31.46
N GLU A 673 -4.13 46.28 31.89
CA GLU A 673 -3.35 45.34 32.70
C GLU A 673 -2.08 44.87 31.96
N ASN A 674 -2.21 44.52 30.68
CA ASN A 674 -1.08 44.10 29.86
C ASN A 674 -0.10 45.25 29.59
N ILE A 675 -0.58 46.49 29.40
CA ILE A 675 0.28 47.68 29.27
C ILE A 675 1.07 47.90 30.57
N LEU A 676 0.43 47.84 31.73
CA LEU A 676 1.09 48.01 33.03
C LEU A 676 2.15 46.93 33.27
N THR A 677 1.81 45.68 32.95
CA THR A 677 2.74 44.54 33.02
C THR A 677 3.93 44.77 32.08
N GLN A 678 3.69 45.30 30.89
CA GLN A 678 4.74 45.57 29.92
C GLN A 678 5.66 46.72 30.32
N ILE A 679 5.11 47.78 30.92
CA ILE A 679 5.90 48.88 31.50
C ILE A 679 6.80 48.34 32.61
N LYS A 680 6.27 47.52 33.54
CA LYS A 680 7.07 46.89 34.61
C LYS A 680 8.18 45.98 34.05
N ARG A 681 7.91 45.28 32.95
CA ARG A 681 8.87 44.37 32.32
C ARG A 681 10.01 45.09 31.58
N ARG A 682 9.68 46.13 30.78
CA ARG A 682 10.60 46.69 29.77
C ARG A 682 10.92 48.18 29.88
N ALA A 683 10.39 48.89 30.88
CA ALA A 683 10.84 50.24 31.11
C ALA A 683 12.33 50.27 31.48
N PRO A 684 13.08 51.31 31.08
CA PRO A 684 14.44 51.50 31.57
C PRO A 684 14.45 51.61 33.09
N PRO A 685 15.37 50.94 33.80
CA PRO A 685 15.52 51.10 35.25
C PRO A 685 15.85 52.55 35.66
N SER A 686 16.39 53.34 34.72
CA SER A 686 16.60 54.79 34.87
C SER A 686 15.30 55.62 34.92
N ILE A 687 14.16 55.04 34.51
CA ILE A 687 12.83 55.66 34.55
C ILE A 687 11.98 55.01 35.64
N ILE A 688 12.06 53.69 35.82
CA ILE A 688 11.32 52.95 36.85
C ILE A 688 12.30 52.00 37.58
N PRO A 689 12.64 52.22 38.87
CA PRO A 689 13.65 51.42 39.57
C PRO A 689 13.33 49.93 39.69
N SER A 690 12.03 49.60 39.77
CA SER A 690 11.57 48.21 39.90
C SER A 690 11.46 47.49 38.55
N ALA A 691 11.71 48.19 37.44
CA ALA A 691 11.60 47.58 36.13
C ALA A 691 12.75 46.61 35.89
N GLN A 692 12.43 45.45 35.32
CA GLN A 692 13.41 44.37 35.15
C GLN A 692 14.44 44.68 34.05
N GLY A 693 14.13 45.63 33.14
CA GLY A 693 15.04 46.04 32.06
C GLY A 693 15.39 44.89 31.11
N ILE A 694 14.52 43.90 30.95
CA ILE A 694 14.79 42.70 30.17
C ILE A 694 14.67 43.03 28.68
N GLY A 695 15.75 42.80 27.92
CA GLY A 695 15.84 43.04 26.48
C GLY A 695 16.13 44.50 26.12
N ALA A 696 15.60 44.98 24.97
CA ALA A 696 15.69 46.38 24.59
C ALA A 696 14.63 47.19 25.34
N THR A 697 15.07 48.23 26.03
CA THR A 697 14.20 49.07 26.85
C THR A 697 13.27 49.93 25.99
N LEU A 698 12.05 50.14 26.47
CA LEU A 698 11.11 51.08 25.85
C LEU A 698 11.69 52.49 25.84
N THR A 699 11.48 53.22 24.75
CA THR A 699 11.89 54.63 24.67
C THR A 699 11.11 55.47 25.69
N PRO A 700 11.74 56.49 26.32
CA PRO A 700 11.09 57.33 27.32
C PRO A 700 9.77 57.93 26.83
N ASP A 701 9.69 58.31 25.55
CA ASP A 701 8.49 58.90 24.98
C ASP A 701 7.36 57.88 24.78
N THR A 702 7.68 56.63 24.42
CA THR A 702 6.71 55.54 24.36
C THR A 702 6.13 55.23 25.74
N VAL A 703 6.98 55.21 26.77
CA VAL A 703 6.53 55.02 28.17
C VAL A 703 5.61 56.16 28.60
N LYS A 704 5.93 57.42 28.25
CA LYS A 704 5.03 58.56 28.51
C LYS A 704 3.68 58.41 27.82
N ILE A 705 3.64 58.00 26.55
CA ILE A 705 2.39 57.79 25.79
C ILE A 705 1.53 56.72 26.47
N LEU A 706 2.12 55.57 26.80
CA LEU A 706 1.42 54.47 27.49
C LEU A 706 0.87 54.90 28.85
N LEU A 707 1.67 55.61 29.65
CA LEU A 707 1.23 56.10 30.97
C LEU A 707 0.14 57.16 30.88
N LYS A 708 0.24 58.10 29.93
CA LYS A 708 -0.82 59.09 29.67
C LYS A 708 -2.13 58.41 29.30
N PHE A 709 -2.07 57.39 28.44
CA PHE A 709 -3.23 56.60 28.05
C PHE A 709 -3.84 55.87 29.26
N VAL A 710 -3.03 55.15 30.05
CA VAL A 710 -3.51 54.46 31.26
C VAL A 710 -4.12 55.44 32.27
N HIS A 711 -3.48 56.61 32.47
CA HIS A 711 -3.96 57.66 33.35
C HIS A 711 -5.35 58.17 32.93
N ALA A 712 -5.53 58.45 31.63
CA ALA A 712 -6.79 58.94 31.08
C ALA A 712 -7.96 57.97 31.33
N HIS A 713 -7.73 56.66 31.27
CA HIS A 713 -8.80 55.66 31.41
C HIS A 713 -9.01 55.17 32.86
N ILE A 714 -8.00 55.24 33.74
CA ILE A 714 -8.13 54.80 35.15
C ILE A 714 -8.75 55.87 36.05
N ILE A 715 -8.43 57.16 35.87
CA ILE A 715 -8.85 58.21 36.84
C ILE A 715 -10.35 58.44 36.86
N HIS A 716 -11.00 58.29 35.71
CA HIS A 716 -12.43 58.56 35.59
C HIS A 716 -13.31 57.43 36.18
N VAL A 717 -12.69 56.33 36.66
CA VAL A 717 -13.39 55.17 37.24
C VAL A 717 -13.05 55.03 38.75
N PRO A 718 -13.97 55.39 39.65
CA PRO A 718 -13.76 55.23 41.10
C PRO A 718 -13.53 53.75 41.47
N ASN A 719 -12.56 53.48 42.36
CA ASN A 719 -12.22 52.13 42.87
C ASN A 719 -11.77 51.09 41.82
N HIS A 720 -11.14 51.52 40.73
CA HIS A 720 -10.63 50.60 39.72
C HIS A 720 -9.52 49.66 40.28
N PRO A 721 -9.56 48.33 40.05
CA PRO A 721 -8.58 47.38 40.60
C PRO A 721 -7.15 47.66 40.13
N LEU A 722 -6.99 48.22 38.92
CA LEU A 722 -5.68 48.60 38.35
C LEU A 722 -5.14 49.96 38.85
N HIS A 723 -5.88 50.67 39.71
CA HIS A 723 -5.42 51.94 40.30
C HIS A 723 -4.18 51.74 41.19
N LYS A 724 -4.14 50.66 41.99
CA LYS A 724 -3.00 50.37 42.88
C LYS A 724 -1.70 50.10 42.09
N PRO A 725 -1.68 49.16 41.10
CA PRO A 725 -0.49 48.94 40.27
C PRO A 725 -0.02 50.19 39.51
N PHE A 726 -0.95 51.03 39.03
CA PHE A 726 -0.61 52.27 38.35
C PHE A 726 0.05 53.26 39.33
N THR A 727 -0.58 53.55 40.47
CA THR A 727 -0.01 54.49 41.47
C THR A 727 1.36 54.06 41.99
N GLU A 728 1.61 52.75 42.12
CA GLU A 728 2.91 52.22 42.50
C GLU A 728 3.99 52.59 41.49
N ILE A 729 3.71 52.41 40.19
CA ILE A 729 4.64 52.79 39.11
C ILE A 729 4.86 54.31 39.08
N THR A 730 3.80 55.10 39.20
CA THR A 730 3.91 56.57 39.15
C THR A 730 4.70 57.13 40.33
N ASN A 731 4.50 56.59 41.54
CA ASN A 731 5.24 56.98 42.74
C ASN A 731 6.73 56.64 42.63
N GLN A 732 7.07 55.51 42.02
CA GLN A 732 8.45 55.11 41.75
C GLN A 732 9.17 56.03 40.76
N MET A 733 8.47 56.56 39.76
CA MET A 733 9.06 57.56 38.87
C MET A 733 9.26 58.91 39.57
N LEU A 734 8.27 59.34 40.37
CA LEU A 734 8.33 60.58 41.16
C LEU A 734 9.51 60.56 42.15
N SER A 735 9.74 59.43 42.83
CA SER A 735 10.86 59.30 43.77
C SER A 735 12.22 59.34 43.07
N LEU A 736 12.37 58.72 41.90
CA LEU A 736 13.58 58.86 41.08
C LEU A 736 13.82 60.29 40.62
N GLN A 737 12.78 60.98 40.17
CA GLN A 737 12.91 62.36 39.70
C GLN A 737 13.34 63.29 40.84
N GLN A 738 12.81 63.10 42.05
CA GLN A 738 13.23 63.83 43.25
C GLN A 738 14.67 63.52 43.64
N GLN A 739 15.11 62.24 43.55
CA GLN A 739 16.49 61.86 43.80
C GLN A 739 17.47 62.48 42.80
N GLN A 740 17.13 62.50 41.50
CA GLN A 740 17.95 63.14 40.47
C GLN A 740 18.03 64.65 40.69
N GLN A 741 16.92 65.31 41.04
CA GLN A 741 16.93 66.74 41.39
C GLN A 741 17.80 67.03 42.60
N GLN A 742 17.71 66.23 43.67
CA GLN A 742 18.57 66.38 44.85
C GLN A 742 20.05 66.15 44.52
N GLN A 743 20.38 65.18 43.69
CA GLN A 743 21.76 64.96 43.23
C GLN A 743 22.28 66.12 42.39
N GLN A 744 21.46 66.70 41.49
CA GLN A 744 21.82 67.90 40.73
C GLN A 744 22.05 69.10 41.64
N VAL A 745 21.16 69.32 42.63
CA VAL A 745 21.33 70.41 43.61
C VAL A 745 22.59 70.20 44.45
N ASN A 746 22.90 68.96 44.84
CA ASN A 746 24.12 68.63 45.58
C ASN A 746 25.38 68.77 44.73
N LEU A 747 25.33 68.45 43.43
CA LEU A 747 26.43 68.64 42.49
C LEU A 747 26.69 70.13 42.24
N VAL A 748 25.63 70.92 42.05
CA VAL A 748 25.72 72.38 41.94
C VAL A 748 26.27 73.00 43.21
N ARG A 749 25.82 72.54 44.40
CA ARG A 749 26.42 72.94 45.69
C ARG A 749 27.89 72.56 45.78
N PHE A 750 28.28 71.36 45.35
CA PHE A 750 29.67 70.89 45.39
C PHE A 750 30.59 71.67 44.43
N ILE A 751 30.09 72.02 43.24
CA ILE A 751 30.81 72.88 42.28
C ILE A 751 30.94 74.30 42.84
N LEU A 752 29.87 74.86 43.40
CA LEU A 752 29.89 76.17 44.09
C LEU A 752 30.74 76.20 45.36
N PHE A 753 31.05 75.04 45.96
CA PHE A 753 31.94 74.93 47.11
C PHE A 753 33.42 74.74 46.70
N LYS A 754 33.68 74.40 45.42
CA LYS A 754 35.02 74.20 44.86
C LYS A 754 35.54 75.41 44.05
N VAL A 755 34.65 76.27 43.58
CA VAL A 755 34.94 77.62 43.07
C VAL A 755 35.00 78.57 44.25
#